data_AF-A0A6M0ES10-F1
#
_entry.id   AF-A0A6M0ES10-F1
#
_cell.length_a   1.000
_cell.length_b   1.000
_cell.length_c   1.000
_cell.angle_alpha   90.00
_cell.angle_beta   90.00
_cell.angle_gamma   90.00
#
_symmetry.space_group_name_H-M   'P 1'
#
loop_
_entity.id
_entity.type
_entity.pdbx_description
1 polymer ?
#
loop_
_entity_poly.entity_id
_entity_poly.type
_entity_poly.pdbx_seq_one_letter_code
_entity_poly.pdbx_strand_id
1 'polypeptide(L)'
;MEINDVFSQLLILKGLSEQQRKNILEISEIQQYHYGKHIFNEGTESHDLYVVLEGKIDILIDPALQENVEKGTIGLQKIAEQIEGTSFGEISLIDQSPRSTSAICASKEAKLLRISKDAFVNLYNDDPDSGYKITQNIATSLSAKVRESHSLITQQTLSNYYLYFLCEELSVEAYKSDGIIPLEKKLIIRDPDNFILSGSDRILDVVPDKEDINLVFFSSADVLQNVLKAGIPSGAMILNTVFSQMRNSRLQEEVPQDLFEVNCTPDSLGRSGNLVIHKQYESKKHNFFIQWEVKGIDYDQASSTTTANIFIYVAEDEPAVNKHVKDLISSINMPIQLHIYNNLPEKSTLQDQNLYHLLVLHHRTHEVVMTLQTLDALGFHIDTFIGIPYGESNWPTMRMLDHVSGQTYRCLQTIQHPVEPTRYKFDFKQSSFLQSAEEQMFTDLYEKSEANRDYMAAMTRLVEIELTRSIQLCIQQKTKFLIYEDGGYAVPLIYKIYQDPNHDLHSLFKQAVDEDIITGAVEVTAAGERRDLAAIEAYQGKALLPVLSTARDDIKVIFEAKGVSQAIIDSTSTALGRLGLPTFETRKVAVIGGNGAIGTRLVEELTEMQNSTSNVFAVDIVDQAFSREIDYQRFPYAATKVDYLNLGRYVVEDTCLPMIVDLPFGCHNPQLYSENIEKWVREFFAPSQRYESFNELVITNSFPSPESSLNKLWEQINTLNPLWESICQQYGYIPEIMELLPNGQGMSQIFRKENCLKKVTLLVPEQILSFKKVTRLIENHIDTIIGMTGLPVFDEQDINAFLTRKHSQDSVEQDSVDELVLSSGSSKDYEFKKAITFFDELLEILSQKTLNTEQQLTWYAKYYEQKLCFILDSDTEVINEVISSPRTPDYIVAKLKQYPDFIKDSGLNDVQPDAWVSSLAEWIRQKLKSNLSIRKSLHNDIGTIYHIKFNDQYKKLVLLANGFVINFFAKHEKGVKTEYIDPIVTMQLLGLVKLATTEQAIEPGVYRMATHLKPEDINLFWKAIDDKSRPIQF
;
A
#
# COMPACT_ATOMS: atom_id res chain seq x y z
N MET A 1 35.59 -22.84 -49.13
CA MET A 1 36.96 -22.92 -48.57
C MET A 1 37.28 -24.39 -48.45
N GLU A 2 38.40 -24.85 -48.99
CA GLU A 2 38.82 -26.24 -48.72
C GLU A 2 39.24 -26.32 -47.25
N ILE A 3 38.95 -27.44 -46.58
CA ILE A 3 39.30 -27.68 -45.17
C ILE A 3 40.78 -27.35 -44.92
N ASN A 4 41.68 -27.62 -45.87
CA ASN A 4 43.12 -27.31 -45.75
C ASN A 4 43.43 -25.82 -45.52
N ASP A 5 42.61 -24.88 -46.02
CA ASP A 5 42.84 -23.44 -45.86
C ASP A 5 42.61 -22.97 -44.42
N VAL A 6 41.55 -23.48 -43.77
CA VAL A 6 41.21 -23.16 -42.36
C VAL A 6 42.28 -23.71 -41.41
N PHE A 7 42.80 -24.91 -41.71
CA PHE A 7 43.82 -25.58 -40.90
C PHE A 7 45.17 -24.87 -40.93
N SER A 8 45.44 -24.11 -42.00
CA SER A 8 46.66 -23.32 -42.10
C SER A 8 46.71 -22.14 -41.12
N GLN A 9 45.56 -21.71 -40.61
CA GLN A 9 45.37 -20.55 -39.74
C GLN A 9 45.28 -20.92 -38.24
N LEU A 10 45.16 -22.22 -37.92
CA LEU A 10 45.04 -22.67 -36.54
C LEU A 10 46.35 -22.43 -35.78
N LEU A 11 46.27 -21.62 -34.72
CA LEU A 11 47.43 -21.28 -33.87
C LEU A 11 48.11 -22.52 -33.28
N ILE A 12 47.34 -23.56 -32.98
CA ILE A 12 47.85 -24.81 -32.42
C ILE A 12 48.70 -25.61 -33.42
N LEU A 13 48.52 -25.39 -34.72
CA LEU A 13 49.24 -26.07 -35.80
C LEU A 13 50.35 -25.21 -36.43
N LYS A 14 50.66 -24.05 -35.81
CA LYS A 14 51.67 -23.12 -36.31
C LYS A 14 53.06 -23.79 -36.38
N GLY A 15 53.76 -23.59 -37.49
CA GLY A 15 55.13 -24.10 -37.68
C GLY A 15 55.24 -25.56 -38.14
N LEU A 16 54.12 -26.24 -38.37
CA LEU A 16 54.10 -27.59 -38.94
C LEU A 16 54.18 -27.57 -40.47
N SER A 17 54.90 -28.52 -41.05
CA SER A 17 54.91 -28.73 -42.51
C SER A 17 53.54 -29.19 -43.01
N GLU A 18 53.29 -29.11 -44.31
CA GLU A 18 52.03 -29.60 -44.90
C GLU A 18 51.80 -31.09 -44.62
N GLN A 19 52.86 -31.91 -44.72
CA GLN A 19 52.78 -33.34 -44.42
C GLN A 19 52.45 -33.58 -42.94
N GLN A 20 53.05 -32.83 -42.02
CA GLN A 20 52.78 -32.94 -40.58
C GLN A 20 51.34 -32.53 -40.25
N ARG A 21 50.83 -31.45 -40.86
CA ARG A 21 49.43 -31.04 -40.71
C ARG A 21 48.46 -32.11 -41.22
N LYS A 22 48.79 -32.75 -42.34
CA LYS A 22 48.00 -33.87 -42.88
C LYS A 22 47.98 -35.07 -41.93
N ASN A 23 49.12 -35.43 -41.34
CA ASN A 23 49.19 -36.52 -40.36
C ASN A 23 48.33 -36.22 -39.11
N ILE A 24 48.30 -34.97 -38.64
CA ILE A 24 47.47 -34.57 -37.49
C ILE A 24 45.98 -34.60 -37.84
N LEU A 25 45.63 -34.19 -39.06
CA LEU A 25 44.28 -34.31 -39.59
C LEU A 25 43.80 -35.77 -39.61
N GLU A 26 44.67 -36.71 -40.00
CA GLU A 26 44.34 -38.14 -40.08
C GLU A 26 44.02 -38.77 -38.70
N ILE A 27 44.56 -38.20 -37.61
CA ILE A 27 44.31 -38.66 -36.24
C ILE A 27 43.24 -37.84 -35.51
N SER A 28 42.62 -36.86 -36.17
CA SER A 28 41.61 -35.97 -35.59
C SER A 28 40.19 -36.35 -36.04
N GLU A 29 39.19 -36.06 -35.22
CA GLU A 29 37.78 -36.30 -35.51
C GLU A 29 37.01 -34.97 -35.64
N ILE A 30 36.13 -34.83 -36.64
CA ILE A 30 35.21 -33.69 -36.70
C ILE A 30 33.92 -34.06 -35.97
N GLN A 31 33.54 -33.25 -34.98
CA GLN A 31 32.30 -33.41 -34.21
C GLN A 31 31.40 -32.19 -34.38
N GLN A 32 30.10 -32.43 -34.43
CA GLN A 32 29.08 -31.40 -34.56
C GLN A 32 28.25 -31.30 -33.29
N TYR A 33 28.03 -30.07 -32.83
CA TYR A 33 27.22 -29.74 -31.67
C TYR A 33 26.14 -28.73 -32.05
N HIS A 34 25.04 -28.73 -31.31
CA HIS A 34 23.91 -27.82 -31.51
C HIS A 34 23.74 -26.95 -30.28
N TYR A 35 23.12 -25.79 -30.44
CA TYR A 35 22.90 -24.82 -29.37
C TYR A 35 22.45 -25.47 -28.04
N GLY A 36 23.08 -25.09 -26.94
CA GLY A 36 22.79 -25.60 -25.59
C GLY A 36 23.33 -27.00 -25.30
N LYS A 37 23.94 -27.71 -26.27
CA LYS A 37 24.58 -28.99 -25.99
C LYS A 37 25.91 -28.80 -25.30
N HIS A 38 26.08 -29.51 -24.19
CA HIS A 38 27.35 -29.63 -23.49
C HIS A 38 28.31 -30.52 -24.28
N ILE A 39 29.54 -30.02 -24.47
CA ILE A 39 30.67 -30.77 -25.00
C ILE A 39 31.27 -31.60 -23.86
N PHE A 40 31.49 -30.96 -22.71
CA PHE A 40 31.83 -31.59 -21.44
C PHE A 40 31.36 -30.72 -20.27
N ASN A 41 31.28 -31.30 -19.08
CA ASN A 41 30.89 -30.61 -17.85
C ASN A 41 32.09 -30.42 -16.92
N GLU A 42 32.02 -29.38 -16.10
CA GLU A 42 32.90 -29.20 -14.95
C GLU A 42 32.89 -30.46 -14.06
N GLY A 43 34.07 -30.88 -13.60
CA GLY A 43 34.29 -32.09 -12.81
C GLY A 43 34.35 -33.40 -13.60
N THR A 44 34.17 -33.40 -14.93
CA THR A 44 34.23 -34.65 -15.72
C THR A 44 35.66 -35.11 -16.03
N GLU A 45 35.87 -36.42 -16.02
CA GLU A 45 37.13 -37.09 -16.37
C GLU A 45 37.27 -37.25 -17.89
N SER A 46 37.40 -36.13 -18.61
CA SER A 46 37.64 -36.09 -20.06
C SER A 46 38.88 -35.25 -20.34
N HIS A 47 39.79 -35.75 -21.17
CA HIS A 47 41.11 -35.12 -21.41
C HIS A 47 41.34 -34.77 -22.89
N ASP A 48 40.29 -34.74 -23.70
CA ASP A 48 40.39 -34.45 -25.12
C ASP A 48 40.60 -32.95 -25.37
N LEU A 49 41.23 -32.63 -26.49
CA LEU A 49 41.45 -31.27 -26.97
C LEU A 49 40.49 -30.97 -28.12
N TYR A 50 39.93 -29.77 -28.12
CA TYR A 50 39.02 -29.31 -29.15
C TYR A 50 39.54 -28.03 -29.81
N VAL A 51 39.28 -27.90 -31.11
CA VAL A 51 39.51 -26.68 -31.88
C VAL A 51 38.22 -26.31 -32.59
N VAL A 52 37.79 -25.05 -32.47
CA VAL A 52 36.58 -24.57 -33.13
C VAL A 52 36.86 -24.35 -34.61
N LEU A 53 36.24 -25.13 -35.48
CA LEU A 53 36.32 -24.98 -36.93
C LEU A 53 35.24 -24.03 -37.47
N GLU A 54 34.05 -24.08 -36.88
CA GLU A 54 32.89 -23.25 -37.24
C GLU A 54 32.00 -23.07 -36.00
N GLY A 55 31.48 -21.86 -35.76
CA GLY A 55 30.56 -21.58 -34.64
C GLY A 55 31.19 -21.04 -33.36
N LYS A 56 30.46 -21.13 -32.24
CA LYS A 56 30.83 -20.53 -30.94
C LYS A 56 30.58 -21.47 -29.77
N ILE A 57 31.52 -21.53 -28.83
CA ILE A 57 31.44 -22.34 -27.60
C ILE A 57 31.61 -21.45 -26.37
N ASP A 58 30.67 -21.53 -25.42
CA ASP A 58 30.76 -20.86 -24.14
C ASP A 58 31.43 -21.75 -23.11
N ILE A 59 32.38 -21.18 -22.37
CA ILE A 59 33.03 -21.81 -21.23
C ILE A 59 32.38 -21.26 -19.96
N LEU A 60 31.83 -22.15 -19.14
CA LEU A 60 31.01 -21.82 -17.97
C LEU A 60 31.58 -22.43 -16.70
N ILE A 61 31.31 -21.77 -15.56
CA ILE A 61 31.54 -22.31 -14.21
C ILE A 61 30.24 -22.33 -13.43
N ASP A 62 30.14 -23.23 -12.45
CA ASP A 62 29.07 -23.21 -11.45
C ASP A 62 29.57 -22.56 -10.14
N PRO A 63 29.14 -21.33 -9.80
CA PRO A 63 29.56 -20.67 -8.55
C PRO A 63 29.20 -21.46 -7.28
N ALA A 64 28.15 -22.29 -7.34
CA ALA A 64 27.74 -23.12 -6.20
C ALA A 64 28.73 -24.27 -5.92
N LEU A 65 29.60 -24.62 -6.88
CA LEU A 65 30.68 -25.59 -6.69
C LEU A 65 31.95 -24.96 -6.08
N GLN A 66 31.97 -23.63 -5.89
CA GLN A 66 33.12 -22.86 -5.39
C GLN A 66 32.94 -22.36 -3.93
N GLU A 67 31.96 -22.90 -3.19
CA GLU A 67 31.68 -22.66 -1.76
C GLU A 67 31.40 -21.20 -1.31
N ASN A 68 31.34 -20.23 -2.22
CA ASN A 68 31.14 -18.81 -1.90
C ASN A 68 29.68 -18.31 -1.99
N VAL A 69 28.77 -19.09 -2.59
CA VAL A 69 27.37 -18.71 -2.86
C VAL A 69 26.45 -19.93 -2.74
N GLU A 70 25.26 -19.77 -2.16
CA GLU A 70 24.27 -20.85 -2.02
C GLU A 70 23.71 -21.31 -3.38
N LYS A 71 23.42 -22.60 -3.51
CA LYS A 71 22.92 -23.20 -4.75
C LYS A 71 21.54 -22.64 -5.10
N GLY A 72 21.43 -21.95 -6.25
CA GLY A 72 20.20 -21.33 -6.72
C GLY A 72 20.14 -19.81 -6.55
N THR A 73 21.13 -19.19 -5.88
CA THR A 73 21.26 -17.73 -5.81
C THR A 73 21.74 -17.15 -7.15
N ILE A 74 22.60 -17.86 -7.89
CA ILE A 74 23.20 -17.44 -9.17
C ILE A 74 23.27 -18.66 -10.11
N GLY A 75 22.94 -18.50 -11.41
CA GLY A 75 23.04 -19.57 -12.42
C GLY A 75 24.46 -19.81 -12.96
N LEU A 76 24.66 -20.78 -13.88
CA LEU A 76 25.95 -21.01 -14.55
C LEU A 76 26.50 -19.72 -15.16
N GLN A 77 27.76 -19.39 -14.87
CA GLN A 77 28.38 -18.14 -15.29
C GLN A 77 29.36 -18.36 -16.43
N LYS A 78 29.23 -17.57 -17.50
CA LYS A 78 30.15 -17.59 -18.64
C LYS A 78 31.44 -16.86 -18.28
N ILE A 79 32.56 -17.56 -18.40
CA ILE A 79 33.90 -17.01 -18.12
C ILE A 79 34.71 -16.77 -19.38
N ALA A 80 34.38 -17.43 -20.49
CA ALA A 80 35.01 -17.19 -21.78
C ALA A 80 34.10 -17.64 -22.94
N GLU A 81 34.35 -17.08 -24.13
CA GLU A 81 33.80 -17.56 -25.40
C GLU A 81 34.95 -18.04 -26.28
N GLN A 82 34.77 -19.19 -26.94
CA GLN A 82 35.69 -19.73 -27.93
C GLN A 82 35.05 -19.61 -29.31
N ILE A 83 35.82 -19.08 -30.26
CA ILE A 83 35.39 -18.78 -31.63
C ILE A 83 36.26 -19.53 -32.62
N GLU A 84 35.92 -19.47 -33.90
CA GLU A 84 36.66 -20.11 -34.99
C GLU A 84 38.17 -19.85 -34.90
N GLY A 85 38.95 -20.93 -34.98
CA GLY A 85 40.41 -20.89 -34.87
C GLY A 85 40.98 -21.01 -33.45
N THR A 86 40.15 -20.96 -32.40
CA THR A 86 40.60 -21.12 -31.01
C THR A 86 40.49 -22.57 -30.53
N SER A 87 41.36 -22.93 -29.58
CA SER A 87 41.37 -24.25 -28.93
C SER A 87 40.92 -24.17 -27.47
N PHE A 88 40.30 -25.24 -26.99
CA PHE A 88 39.89 -25.40 -25.59
C PHE A 88 40.02 -26.86 -25.11
N GLY A 89 40.11 -27.05 -23.79
CA GLY A 89 40.28 -28.36 -23.16
C GLY A 89 41.74 -28.79 -22.96
N GLU A 90 42.70 -27.93 -23.31
CA GLU A 90 44.14 -28.21 -23.26
C GLU A 90 44.70 -28.47 -21.86
N ILE A 91 44.13 -27.88 -20.80
CA ILE A 91 44.64 -28.02 -19.42
C ILE A 91 44.59 -29.49 -19.00
N SER A 92 43.39 -30.08 -19.09
CA SER A 92 43.13 -31.47 -18.73
C SER A 92 43.86 -32.47 -19.62
N LEU A 93 44.17 -32.12 -20.88
CA LEU A 93 45.02 -32.94 -21.76
C LEU A 93 46.47 -33.04 -21.23
N ILE A 94 46.99 -31.94 -20.67
CA ILE A 94 48.39 -31.84 -20.22
C ILE A 94 48.57 -32.35 -18.79
N ASP A 95 47.71 -31.92 -17.87
CA ASP A 95 47.86 -32.22 -16.43
C ASP A 95 47.07 -33.44 -15.95
N GLN A 96 46.15 -33.96 -16.78
CA GLN A 96 45.30 -35.11 -16.49
C GLN A 96 44.34 -34.91 -15.30
N SER A 97 44.03 -33.67 -14.96
CA SER A 97 43.01 -33.33 -13.96
C SER A 97 41.58 -33.39 -14.55
N PRO A 98 40.52 -33.50 -13.72
CA PRO A 98 39.15 -33.34 -14.16
C PRO A 98 38.92 -31.97 -14.83
N ARG A 99 37.91 -31.87 -15.70
CA ARG A 99 37.55 -30.60 -16.36
C ARG A 99 37.27 -29.51 -15.31
N SER A 100 38.01 -28.41 -15.38
CA SER A 100 37.84 -27.26 -14.49
C SER A 100 36.63 -26.36 -14.82
N THR A 101 35.97 -26.59 -15.96
CA THR A 101 34.89 -25.76 -16.50
C THR A 101 33.95 -26.63 -17.34
N SER A 102 32.73 -26.15 -17.58
CA SER A 102 31.81 -26.71 -18.56
C SER A 102 31.99 -26.01 -19.92
N ALA A 103 31.82 -26.75 -21.02
CA ALA A 103 31.81 -26.18 -22.37
C ALA A 103 30.47 -26.46 -23.05
N ILE A 104 29.79 -25.42 -23.54
CA ILE A 104 28.46 -25.52 -24.17
C ILE A 104 28.48 -24.85 -25.55
N CYS A 105 27.82 -25.46 -26.53
CA CYS A 105 27.62 -24.84 -27.84
C CYS A 105 26.70 -23.60 -27.74
N ALA A 106 27.23 -22.43 -28.09
CA ALA A 106 26.54 -21.14 -28.01
C ALA A 106 25.98 -20.66 -29.37
N SER A 107 26.43 -21.26 -30.47
CA SER A 107 25.85 -21.06 -31.82
C SER A 107 24.79 -22.09 -32.15
N LYS A 108 23.97 -21.82 -33.19
CA LYS A 108 22.95 -22.74 -33.71
C LYS A 108 23.54 -24.12 -34.03
N GLU A 109 24.71 -24.12 -34.65
CA GLU A 109 25.54 -25.28 -34.92
C GLU A 109 27.01 -24.90 -34.69
N ALA A 110 27.82 -25.82 -34.19
CA ALA A 110 29.27 -25.68 -34.08
C ALA A 110 29.96 -26.95 -34.60
N LYS A 111 31.03 -26.77 -35.38
CA LYS A 111 31.91 -27.87 -35.83
C LYS A 111 33.24 -27.75 -35.09
N LEU A 112 33.61 -28.82 -34.42
CA LEU A 112 34.83 -28.92 -33.63
C LEU A 112 35.75 -29.99 -34.20
N LEU A 113 37.04 -29.71 -34.25
CA LEU A 113 38.07 -30.72 -34.40
C LEU A 113 38.43 -31.26 -33.02
N ARG A 114 38.20 -32.54 -32.79
CA ARG A 114 38.57 -33.25 -31.57
C ARG A 114 39.84 -34.05 -31.79
N ILE A 115 40.80 -33.89 -30.89
CA ILE A 115 42.00 -34.72 -30.79
C ILE A 115 41.91 -35.44 -29.44
N SER A 116 41.82 -36.77 -29.47
CA SER A 116 41.75 -37.55 -28.24
C SER A 116 43.11 -37.62 -27.56
N LYS A 117 43.11 -37.83 -26.24
CA LYS A 117 44.35 -38.05 -25.47
C LYS A 117 45.21 -39.16 -26.08
N ASP A 118 44.60 -40.29 -26.44
CA ASP A 118 45.32 -41.44 -27.00
C ASP A 118 45.92 -41.14 -28.38
N ALA A 119 45.19 -40.42 -29.24
CA ALA A 119 45.71 -39.97 -30.53
C ALA A 119 46.91 -39.04 -30.35
N PHE A 120 46.85 -38.17 -29.35
CA PHE A 120 47.94 -37.27 -29.02
C PHE A 120 49.16 -38.00 -28.44
N VAL A 121 48.95 -39.02 -27.59
CA VAL A 121 50.03 -39.90 -27.08
C VAL A 121 50.71 -40.66 -28.20
N ASN A 122 49.94 -41.20 -29.16
CA ASN A 122 50.51 -41.89 -30.32
C ASN A 122 51.33 -40.94 -31.20
N LEU A 123 50.86 -39.70 -31.40
CA LEU A 123 51.61 -38.68 -32.13
C LEU A 123 53.00 -38.43 -31.52
N TYR A 124 53.12 -38.39 -30.18
CA TYR A 124 54.43 -38.22 -29.54
C TYR A 124 55.39 -39.36 -29.82
N ASN A 125 54.88 -40.59 -29.99
CA ASN A 125 55.70 -41.77 -30.27
C ASN A 125 56.10 -41.84 -31.76
N ASP A 126 55.17 -41.51 -32.66
CA ASP A 126 55.32 -41.71 -34.09
C ASP A 126 55.99 -40.52 -34.80
N ASP A 127 55.72 -39.28 -34.35
CA ASP A 127 56.32 -38.05 -34.88
C ASP A 127 56.64 -37.05 -33.74
N PRO A 128 57.76 -37.27 -33.03
CA PRO A 128 58.15 -36.43 -31.89
C PRO A 128 58.35 -34.95 -32.23
N ASP A 129 58.72 -34.61 -33.47
CA ASP A 129 58.89 -33.21 -33.93
C ASP A 129 57.54 -32.49 -34.02
N SER A 130 56.52 -33.16 -34.58
CA SER A 130 55.15 -32.63 -34.58
C SER A 130 54.58 -32.52 -33.17
N GLY A 131 54.80 -33.54 -32.34
CA GLY A 131 54.42 -33.52 -30.92
C GLY A 131 54.99 -32.30 -30.20
N TYR A 132 56.31 -32.10 -30.26
CA TYR A 132 57.00 -30.96 -29.65
C TYR A 132 56.41 -29.61 -30.08
N LYS A 133 56.22 -29.40 -31.39
CA LYS A 133 55.68 -28.14 -31.93
C LYS A 133 54.26 -27.86 -31.44
N ILE A 134 53.40 -28.88 -31.39
CA ILE A 134 52.02 -28.72 -30.88
C ILE A 134 52.04 -28.43 -29.38
N THR A 135 52.83 -29.14 -28.57
CA THR A 135 52.96 -28.85 -27.14
C THR A 135 53.46 -27.42 -26.90
N GLN A 136 54.42 -26.97 -27.71
CA GLN A 136 54.93 -25.60 -27.64
C GLN A 136 53.85 -24.56 -27.99
N ASN A 137 53.02 -24.83 -29.00
CA ASN A 137 51.90 -23.97 -29.37
C ASN A 137 50.81 -23.95 -28.28
N ILE A 138 50.49 -25.11 -27.68
CA ILE A 138 49.59 -25.21 -26.53
C ILE A 138 50.12 -24.40 -25.35
N ALA A 139 51.39 -24.58 -24.98
CA ALA A 139 52.02 -23.85 -23.88
C ALA A 139 52.04 -22.34 -24.14
N THR A 140 52.25 -21.93 -25.38
CA THR A 140 52.20 -20.51 -25.79
C THR A 140 50.78 -19.94 -25.67
N SER A 141 49.77 -20.70 -26.11
CA SER A 141 48.35 -20.33 -25.99
C SER A 141 47.92 -20.24 -24.53
N LEU A 142 48.23 -21.25 -23.71
CA LEU A 142 47.98 -21.27 -22.27
C LEU A 142 48.64 -20.08 -21.57
N SER A 143 49.90 -19.78 -21.89
CA SER A 143 50.60 -18.65 -21.31
C SER A 143 49.94 -17.31 -21.67
N ALA A 144 49.36 -17.18 -22.87
CA ALA A 144 48.60 -15.99 -23.26
C ALA A 144 47.29 -15.88 -22.47
N LYS A 145 46.52 -16.98 -22.38
CA LYS A 145 45.27 -17.04 -21.59
C LYS A 145 45.50 -16.77 -20.11
N VAL A 146 46.56 -17.33 -19.52
CA VAL A 146 46.93 -17.07 -18.12
C VAL A 146 47.27 -15.60 -17.88
N ARG A 147 47.98 -14.94 -18.81
CA ARG A 147 48.26 -13.50 -18.70
C ARG A 147 47.00 -12.65 -18.81
N GLU A 148 46.07 -13.03 -19.68
CA GLU A 148 44.76 -12.37 -19.83
C GLU A 148 43.91 -12.55 -18.56
N SER A 149 43.80 -13.78 -18.05
CA SER A 149 43.13 -14.08 -16.78
C SER A 149 43.80 -13.38 -15.60
N HIS A 150 45.13 -13.30 -15.54
CA HIS A 150 45.82 -12.58 -14.47
C HIS A 150 45.49 -11.08 -14.50
N SER A 151 45.36 -10.46 -15.68
CA SER A 151 44.88 -9.08 -15.79
C SER A 151 43.45 -8.92 -15.26
N LEU A 152 42.56 -9.87 -15.57
CA LEU A 152 41.18 -9.89 -15.06
C LEU A 152 41.13 -10.14 -13.54
N ILE A 153 41.93 -11.07 -13.04
CA ILE A 153 42.02 -11.43 -11.62
C ILE A 153 42.63 -10.30 -10.83
N THR A 154 43.65 -9.59 -11.32
CA THR A 154 44.17 -8.38 -10.67
C THR A 154 43.11 -7.27 -10.62
N GLN A 155 42.24 -7.19 -11.64
CA GLN A 155 41.07 -6.32 -11.63
C GLN A 155 39.98 -6.79 -10.63
N GLN A 156 39.88 -8.09 -10.35
CA GLN A 156 38.90 -8.73 -9.44
C GLN A 156 39.37 -8.89 -7.98
N THR A 157 40.69 -8.97 -7.72
CA THR A 157 41.28 -9.29 -6.40
C THR A 157 41.44 -8.06 -5.50
N LEU A 158 41.15 -6.86 -6.01
CA LEU A 158 41.04 -5.65 -5.20
C LEU A 158 39.65 -5.60 -4.51
N SER A 159 39.47 -6.43 -3.47
CA SER A 159 38.51 -6.32 -2.35
C SER A 159 36.99 -6.29 -2.59
N ASN A 160 36.46 -6.13 -3.81
CA ASN A 160 35.06 -5.72 -4.00
C ASN A 160 34.26 -6.52 -5.05
N TYR A 161 34.30 -7.85 -4.99
CA TYR A 161 33.56 -8.70 -5.94
C TYR A 161 32.04 -8.42 -5.93
N TYR A 162 31.48 -8.06 -4.76
CA TYR A 162 30.08 -7.66 -4.63
C TYR A 162 29.73 -6.36 -5.38
N LEU A 163 30.67 -5.41 -5.50
CA LEU A 163 30.46 -4.16 -6.26
C LEU A 163 30.41 -4.40 -7.76
N TYR A 164 31.13 -5.41 -8.25
CA TYR A 164 31.04 -5.81 -9.65
C TYR A 164 29.62 -6.33 -9.97
N PHE A 165 29.09 -7.24 -9.16
CA PHE A 165 27.73 -7.73 -9.35
C PHE A 165 26.67 -6.64 -9.19
N LEU A 166 26.81 -5.79 -8.17
CA LEU A 166 25.93 -4.64 -8.00
C LEU A 166 25.96 -3.73 -9.23
N CYS A 167 27.15 -3.47 -9.80
CA CYS A 167 27.30 -2.68 -11.01
C CYS A 167 26.63 -3.33 -12.24
N GLU A 168 26.80 -4.64 -12.44
CA GLU A 168 26.15 -5.38 -13.54
C GLU A 168 24.62 -5.37 -13.40
N GLU A 169 24.11 -5.63 -12.20
CA GLU A 169 22.67 -5.63 -11.93
C GLU A 169 22.06 -4.23 -12.14
N LEU A 170 22.73 -3.17 -11.65
CA LEU A 170 22.35 -1.79 -11.91
C LEU A 170 22.39 -1.47 -13.41
N SER A 171 23.36 -1.99 -14.15
CA SER A 171 23.48 -1.76 -15.60
C SER A 171 22.33 -2.40 -16.38
N VAL A 172 21.94 -3.62 -16.01
CA VAL A 172 20.81 -4.35 -16.62
C VAL A 172 19.48 -3.63 -16.34
N GLU A 173 19.32 -3.04 -15.16
CA GLU A 173 18.07 -2.41 -14.74
C GLU A 173 18.04 -0.89 -14.87
N ALA A 174 19.12 -0.26 -15.34
CA ALA A 174 19.23 1.18 -15.47
C ALA A 174 18.09 1.79 -16.30
N TYR A 175 17.52 1.05 -17.27
CA TYR A 175 16.36 1.49 -18.06
C TYR A 175 15.09 1.73 -17.24
N LYS A 176 14.99 1.18 -16.03
CA LYS A 176 13.87 1.40 -15.10
C LYS A 176 13.99 2.71 -14.31
N SER A 177 15.19 3.29 -14.27
CA SER A 177 15.48 4.52 -13.54
C SER A 177 15.11 5.75 -14.36
N ASP A 178 14.52 6.73 -13.69
CA ASP A 178 14.40 8.11 -14.15
C ASP A 178 14.82 9.07 -13.02
N GLY A 179 15.03 10.35 -13.30
CA GLY A 179 15.36 11.35 -12.28
C GLY A 179 14.30 11.51 -11.18
N ILE A 180 13.12 10.94 -11.39
CA ILE A 180 11.96 11.01 -10.50
C ILE A 180 11.60 9.63 -9.90
N ILE A 181 11.66 8.57 -10.70
CA ILE A 181 11.42 7.19 -10.25
C ILE A 181 12.77 6.51 -10.05
N PRO A 182 13.20 6.27 -8.80
CA PRO A 182 14.50 5.71 -8.54
C PRO A 182 14.55 4.20 -8.79
N LEU A 183 15.75 3.71 -9.06
CA LEU A 183 16.08 2.31 -9.03
C LEU A 183 16.49 1.90 -7.60
N GLU A 184 15.74 0.99 -7.00
CA GLU A 184 16.02 0.48 -5.65
C GLU A 184 16.80 -0.83 -5.71
N LYS A 185 17.83 -0.96 -4.86
CA LYS A 185 18.61 -2.19 -4.66
C LYS A 185 18.86 -2.45 -3.19
N LYS A 186 18.82 -3.72 -2.81
CA LYS A 186 19.11 -4.16 -1.44
C LYS A 186 20.52 -4.72 -1.39
N LEU A 187 21.36 -4.15 -0.52
CA LEU A 187 22.75 -4.55 -0.33
C LEU A 187 22.92 -5.10 1.10
N ILE A 188 23.26 -6.38 1.21
CA ILE A 188 23.52 -7.04 2.49
C ILE A 188 25.02 -7.36 2.58
N ILE A 189 25.70 -6.77 3.56
CA ILE A 189 27.14 -6.96 3.78
C ILE A 189 27.30 -7.74 5.09
N ARG A 190 28.11 -8.81 5.08
CA ARG A 190 28.42 -9.62 6.28
C ARG A 190 29.88 -9.54 6.70
N ASP A 191 30.73 -9.08 5.79
CA ASP A 191 32.15 -8.92 6.03
C ASP A 191 32.41 -7.55 6.67
N PRO A 192 32.88 -7.49 7.94
CA PRO A 192 33.09 -6.23 8.65
C PRO A 192 34.08 -5.29 7.95
N ASP A 193 35.03 -5.82 7.19
CA ASP A 193 36.01 -5.02 6.45
C ASP A 193 35.32 -4.21 5.34
N ASN A 194 34.20 -4.70 4.83
CA ASN A 194 33.41 -4.11 3.75
C ASN A 194 32.19 -3.31 4.21
N PHE A 195 31.86 -3.32 5.51
CA PHE A 195 30.78 -2.51 6.08
C PHE A 195 30.94 -1.03 5.74
N ILE A 196 29.85 -0.38 5.34
CA ILE A 196 29.81 1.01 4.89
C ILE A 196 29.58 1.96 6.06
N LEU A 197 28.75 1.55 7.02
CA LEU A 197 28.18 2.40 8.07
C LEU A 197 28.82 2.13 9.42
N SER A 198 29.11 0.87 9.70
CA SER A 198 29.39 0.34 11.04
C SER A 198 30.84 -0.08 11.21
N GLY A 199 31.46 0.33 12.32
CA GLY A 199 32.83 -0.02 12.69
C GLY A 199 33.65 1.16 13.22
N SER A 200 34.91 0.90 13.54
CA SER A 200 35.82 1.91 14.08
C SER A 200 36.03 3.05 13.07
N ASP A 201 35.88 4.30 13.53
CA ASP A 201 35.98 5.53 12.73
C ASP A 201 34.93 5.66 11.59
N ARG A 202 33.83 4.91 11.65
CA ARG A 202 32.69 4.98 10.70
C ARG A 202 31.50 5.74 11.30
N ILE A 203 30.39 5.80 10.56
CA ILE A 203 29.17 6.53 10.93
C ILE A 203 28.58 5.99 12.25
N LEU A 204 28.62 4.68 12.45
CA LEU A 204 28.15 3.99 13.64
C LEU A 204 29.30 3.23 14.30
N ASP A 205 29.66 3.60 15.52
CA ASP A 205 30.74 2.95 16.28
C ASP A 205 30.26 1.66 16.98
N VAL A 206 29.62 0.79 16.21
CA VAL A 206 29.13 -0.54 16.59
C VAL A 206 29.49 -1.49 15.46
N VAL A 207 29.90 -2.71 15.77
CA VAL A 207 30.20 -3.74 14.77
C VAL A 207 29.09 -4.81 14.80
N PRO A 208 28.14 -4.81 13.85
CA PRO A 208 27.07 -5.81 13.77
C PRO A 208 27.56 -7.12 13.13
N ASP A 209 26.70 -8.14 13.11
CA ASP A 209 26.92 -9.37 12.34
C ASP A 209 26.70 -9.16 10.83
N LYS A 210 25.89 -8.15 10.47
CA LYS A 210 25.66 -7.72 9.09
C LYS A 210 25.12 -6.29 8.99
N GLU A 211 25.31 -5.67 7.83
CA GLU A 211 24.61 -4.46 7.40
C GLU A 211 23.56 -4.81 6.34
N ASP A 212 22.36 -4.25 6.48
CA ASP A 212 21.25 -4.38 5.54
C ASP A 212 20.84 -2.99 5.02
N ILE A 213 21.30 -2.64 3.82
CA ILE A 213 21.23 -1.29 3.26
C ILE A 213 20.31 -1.26 2.04
N ASN A 214 19.36 -0.33 2.02
CA ASN A 214 18.59 -0.01 0.82
C ASN A 214 19.27 1.13 0.03
N LEU A 215 19.77 0.83 -1.16
CA LEU A 215 20.30 1.80 -2.10
C LEU A 215 19.19 2.31 -3.02
N VAL A 216 19.08 3.63 -3.17
CA VAL A 216 18.04 4.29 -3.96
C VAL A 216 18.70 5.24 -4.96
N PHE A 217 18.75 4.85 -6.24
CA PHE A 217 19.43 5.60 -7.31
C PHE A 217 18.44 6.49 -8.08
N PHE A 218 18.69 7.79 -8.12
CA PHE A 218 17.93 8.77 -8.91
C PHE A 218 18.77 9.23 -10.09
N SER A 219 18.39 8.81 -11.29
CA SER A 219 19.11 9.16 -12.52
C SER A 219 18.27 8.85 -13.74
N SER A 220 18.47 9.58 -14.85
CA SER A 220 17.93 9.12 -16.13
C SER A 220 18.65 7.84 -16.57
N ALA A 221 17.91 6.96 -17.26
CA ALA A 221 18.43 5.68 -17.74
C ALA A 221 19.78 5.81 -18.48
N ASP A 222 19.88 6.77 -19.39
CA ASP A 222 21.09 6.99 -20.20
C ASP A 222 22.28 7.41 -19.34
N VAL A 223 22.05 8.28 -18.34
CA VAL A 223 23.12 8.78 -17.47
C VAL A 223 23.63 7.65 -16.58
N LEU A 224 22.74 6.89 -15.95
CA LEU A 224 23.12 5.77 -15.11
C LEU A 224 23.87 4.70 -15.91
N GLN A 225 23.41 4.35 -17.12
CA GLN A 225 24.13 3.44 -18.01
C GLN A 225 25.51 3.97 -18.38
N ASN A 226 25.65 5.26 -18.70
CA ASN A 226 26.93 5.86 -19.06
C ASN A 226 27.92 5.93 -17.88
N VAL A 227 27.43 6.07 -16.65
CA VAL A 227 28.27 6.00 -15.45
C VAL A 227 28.75 4.56 -15.22
N LEU A 228 27.88 3.57 -15.40
CA LEU A 228 28.18 2.16 -15.10
C LEU A 228 28.96 1.44 -16.21
N LYS A 229 28.88 1.89 -17.46
CA LYS A 229 29.52 1.21 -18.60
C LYS A 229 31.05 1.09 -18.48
N ALA A 230 31.61 0.20 -19.29
CA ALA A 230 33.05 0.01 -19.43
C ALA A 230 33.77 1.33 -19.81
N GLY A 231 34.86 1.64 -19.12
CA GLY A 231 35.61 2.88 -19.27
C GLY A 231 36.50 3.13 -18.06
N ILE A 232 37.21 4.26 -18.03
CA ILE A 232 38.06 4.66 -16.91
C ILE A 232 37.49 5.96 -16.30
N PRO A 233 37.08 5.97 -15.02
CA PRO A 233 37.01 4.84 -14.10
C PRO A 233 35.87 3.86 -14.45
N SER A 234 36.02 2.59 -14.03
CA SER A 234 34.97 1.56 -14.19
C SER A 234 33.80 1.81 -13.24
N GLY A 235 32.61 1.28 -13.54
CA GLY A 235 31.45 1.42 -12.66
C GLY A 235 31.69 0.89 -11.24
N ALA A 236 32.34 -0.27 -11.11
CA ALA A 236 32.74 -0.82 -9.81
C ALA A 236 33.73 0.08 -9.06
N MET A 237 34.67 0.72 -9.76
CA MET A 237 35.59 1.68 -9.16
C MET A 237 34.84 2.91 -8.65
N ILE A 238 33.86 3.41 -9.40
CA ILE A 238 33.01 4.53 -9.00
C ILE A 238 32.23 4.19 -7.71
N LEU A 239 31.54 3.06 -7.68
CA LEU A 239 30.78 2.61 -6.50
C LEU A 239 31.70 2.43 -5.28
N ASN A 240 32.89 1.85 -5.49
CA ASN A 240 33.86 1.69 -4.41
C ASN A 240 34.32 3.05 -3.85
N THR A 241 34.59 4.01 -4.74
CA THR A 241 34.98 5.36 -4.32
C THR A 241 33.86 6.00 -3.50
N VAL A 242 32.61 5.95 -3.96
CA VAL A 242 31.45 6.48 -3.22
C VAL A 242 31.32 5.85 -1.83
N PHE A 243 31.33 4.51 -1.73
CA PHE A 243 31.21 3.83 -0.45
C PHE A 243 32.45 3.99 0.45
N SER A 244 33.64 4.18 -0.14
CA SER A 244 34.85 4.51 0.64
C SER A 244 34.77 5.91 1.25
N GLN A 245 34.18 6.89 0.54
CA GLN A 245 33.94 8.22 1.10
C GLN A 245 32.94 8.17 2.28
N MET A 246 31.89 7.35 2.17
CA MET A 246 30.95 7.13 3.27
C MET A 246 31.62 6.49 4.48
N ARG A 247 32.49 5.48 4.26
CA ARG A 247 33.20 4.75 5.32
C ARG A 247 34.15 5.63 6.13
N ASN A 248 35.04 6.35 5.46
CA ASN A 248 36.23 6.91 6.10
C ASN A 248 36.09 8.37 6.54
N SER A 249 34.98 9.04 6.19
CA SER A 249 34.69 10.45 6.55
C SER A 249 35.79 11.48 6.22
N ARG A 250 36.81 11.07 5.46
CA ARG A 250 37.99 11.84 5.07
C ARG A 250 38.33 11.48 3.63
N LEU A 251 38.77 12.47 2.87
CA LEU A 251 39.47 12.26 1.62
C LEU A 251 40.60 11.26 1.87
N GLN A 252 40.55 10.07 1.28
CA GLN A 252 41.77 9.30 1.10
C GLN A 252 42.74 10.20 0.34
N GLU A 253 43.96 10.38 0.87
CA GLU A 253 45.02 11.16 0.21
C GLU A 253 45.46 10.57 -1.16
N GLU A 254 44.81 9.48 -1.62
CA GLU A 254 45.16 8.68 -2.79
C GLU A 254 44.03 8.53 -3.84
N VAL A 255 42.97 9.36 -3.84
CA VAL A 255 42.00 9.32 -4.96
C VAL A 255 42.63 9.98 -6.20
N PRO A 256 42.66 9.31 -7.38
CA PRO A 256 43.23 9.89 -8.59
C PRO A 256 42.47 11.16 -9.00
N GLN A 257 43.08 12.33 -8.81
CA GLN A 257 42.45 13.64 -9.07
C GLN A 257 42.12 13.86 -10.55
N ASP A 258 42.71 13.08 -11.45
CA ASP A 258 42.40 13.07 -12.88
C ASP A 258 41.07 12.38 -13.21
N LEU A 259 40.62 11.46 -12.34
CA LEU A 259 39.41 10.66 -12.51
C LEU A 259 38.26 11.10 -11.60
N PHE A 260 38.56 11.68 -10.44
CA PHE A 260 37.55 12.09 -9.46
C PHE A 260 37.89 13.45 -8.85
N GLU A 261 36.86 14.28 -8.68
CA GLU A 261 36.91 15.49 -7.85
C GLU A 261 35.87 15.31 -6.72
N VAL A 262 36.35 15.30 -5.48
CA VAL A 262 35.52 15.00 -4.30
C VAL A 262 35.25 16.30 -3.56
N ASN A 263 33.98 16.68 -3.46
CA ASN A 263 33.51 17.85 -2.72
C ASN A 263 32.63 17.36 -1.56
N CYS A 264 33.26 16.91 -0.47
CA CYS A 264 32.54 16.49 0.73
C CYS A 264 32.15 17.70 1.58
N THR A 265 30.96 17.65 2.19
CA THR A 265 30.52 18.57 3.24
C THR A 265 31.37 18.31 4.50
N PRO A 266 32.18 19.28 5.00
CA PRO A 266 33.20 19.04 6.03
C PRO A 266 32.72 18.45 7.36
N ASP A 267 31.41 18.47 7.64
CA ASP A 267 30.82 18.10 8.94
C ASP A 267 29.82 16.93 8.88
N SER A 268 29.71 16.21 7.75
CA SER A 268 28.66 15.18 7.57
C SER A 268 29.03 13.78 8.09
N LEU A 269 30.26 13.53 8.53
CA LEU A 269 30.77 12.19 8.89
C LEU A 269 30.47 11.14 7.78
N GLY A 270 30.56 11.51 6.51
CA GLY A 270 30.28 10.60 5.39
C GLY A 270 28.78 10.34 5.12
N ARG A 271 27.87 10.86 5.95
CA ARG A 271 26.42 10.74 5.74
C ARG A 271 25.91 11.50 4.52
N SER A 272 26.62 12.53 4.07
CA SER A 272 26.32 13.18 2.80
C SER A 272 27.59 13.69 2.13
N GLY A 273 27.56 13.81 0.81
CA GLY A 273 28.68 14.35 0.05
C GLY A 273 28.44 14.35 -1.45
N ASN A 274 29.33 15.03 -2.16
CA ASN A 274 29.29 15.16 -3.62
C ASN A 274 30.61 14.66 -4.24
N LEU A 275 30.49 13.94 -5.35
CA LEU A 275 31.57 13.38 -6.14
C LEU A 275 31.36 13.73 -7.61
N VAL A 276 32.33 14.39 -8.21
CA VAL A 276 32.39 14.60 -9.65
C VAL A 276 33.28 13.52 -10.27
N ILE A 277 32.78 12.85 -11.29
CA ILE A 277 33.44 11.77 -12.00
C ILE A 277 33.87 12.26 -13.37
N HIS A 278 35.15 12.10 -13.68
CA HIS A 278 35.74 12.40 -14.96
C HIS A 278 35.93 11.11 -15.76
N LYS A 279 34.86 10.63 -16.40
CA LYS A 279 34.88 9.36 -17.12
C LYS A 279 35.42 9.54 -18.54
N GLN A 280 36.38 8.70 -18.92
CA GLN A 280 36.91 8.59 -20.26
C GLN A 280 36.35 7.34 -20.95
N TYR A 281 35.62 7.56 -22.03
CA TYR A 281 35.17 6.52 -22.96
C TYR A 281 35.08 7.12 -24.36
N GLU A 282 35.23 6.30 -25.41
CA GLU A 282 35.17 6.75 -26.82
C GLU A 282 36.10 7.94 -27.17
N SER A 283 37.25 8.05 -26.49
CA SER A 283 38.23 9.14 -26.67
C SER A 283 37.73 10.55 -26.26
N LYS A 284 36.65 10.65 -25.46
CA LYS A 284 36.14 11.92 -24.89
C LYS A 284 36.03 11.83 -23.37
N LYS A 285 36.21 12.97 -22.70
CA LYS A 285 35.99 13.14 -21.25
C LYS A 285 34.55 13.60 -21.03
N HIS A 286 33.82 12.83 -20.22
CA HIS A 286 32.46 13.13 -19.79
C HIS A 286 32.45 13.35 -18.27
N ASN A 287 31.71 14.35 -17.82
CA ASN A 287 31.59 14.66 -16.40
C ASN A 287 30.22 14.17 -15.90
N PHE A 288 30.22 13.53 -14.74
CA PHE A 288 29.01 13.14 -14.03
C PHE A 288 29.10 13.60 -12.59
N PHE A 289 27.97 13.94 -12.01
CA PHE A 289 27.85 14.38 -10.62
C PHE A 289 27.10 13.31 -9.85
N ILE A 290 27.70 12.82 -8.77
CA ILE A 290 27.08 11.93 -7.79
C ILE A 290 26.95 12.67 -6.47
N GLN A 291 25.73 12.80 -5.97
CA GLN A 291 25.45 13.24 -4.61
C GLN A 291 24.87 12.06 -3.83
N TRP A 292 25.27 11.89 -2.58
CA TRP A 292 24.67 10.87 -1.71
C TRP A 292 24.19 11.42 -0.38
N GLU A 293 23.21 10.73 0.20
CA GLU A 293 22.67 10.99 1.53
C GLU A 293 22.30 9.66 2.21
N VAL A 294 22.75 9.47 3.45
CA VAL A 294 22.45 8.31 4.30
C VAL A 294 21.40 8.72 5.33
N LYS A 295 20.30 7.96 5.40
CA LYS A 295 19.15 8.22 6.28
C LYS A 295 18.74 6.99 7.09
N GLY A 296 18.23 7.24 8.30
CA GLY A 296 17.57 6.23 9.12
C GLY A 296 18.48 5.09 9.51
N ILE A 297 19.69 5.42 9.97
CA ILE A 297 20.64 4.42 10.46
C ILE A 297 20.12 3.89 11.79
N ASP A 298 19.88 2.58 11.85
CA ASP A 298 19.41 1.89 13.05
C ASP A 298 20.22 0.63 13.32
N TYR A 299 20.43 0.30 14.60
CA TYR A 299 21.11 -0.91 15.03
C TYR A 299 20.20 -1.74 15.93
N ASP A 300 19.75 -2.87 15.38
CA ASP A 300 18.95 -3.84 16.12
C ASP A 300 19.87 -4.76 16.94
N GLN A 301 19.82 -4.59 18.25
CA GLN A 301 20.57 -5.41 19.21
C GLN A 301 20.15 -6.89 19.18
N ALA A 302 18.90 -7.21 18.88
CA ALA A 302 18.38 -8.58 18.93
C ALA A 302 18.88 -9.43 17.75
N SER A 303 18.96 -8.83 16.56
CA SER A 303 19.45 -9.48 15.35
C SER A 303 20.90 -9.17 15.00
N SER A 304 21.60 -8.33 15.80
CA SER A 304 22.96 -7.85 15.53
C SER A 304 23.06 -7.30 14.09
N THR A 305 22.12 -6.43 13.69
CA THR A 305 22.02 -5.93 12.31
C THR A 305 21.95 -4.42 12.30
N THR A 306 22.75 -3.77 11.45
CA THR A 306 22.60 -2.35 11.13
C THR A 306 21.77 -2.18 9.86
N THR A 307 20.77 -1.29 9.87
CA THR A 307 19.97 -0.95 8.70
C THR A 307 20.08 0.52 8.33
N ALA A 308 19.98 0.86 7.04
CA ALA A 308 19.91 2.24 6.57
C ALA A 308 19.37 2.36 5.14
N ASN A 309 19.07 3.60 4.73
CA ASN A 309 18.75 3.95 3.35
C ASN A 309 19.83 4.90 2.81
N ILE A 310 20.39 4.60 1.64
CA ILE A 310 21.37 5.45 0.96
C ILE A 310 20.77 5.93 -0.36
N PHE A 311 20.55 7.23 -0.44
CA PHE A 311 20.05 7.93 -1.61
C PHE A 311 21.24 8.37 -2.45
N ILE A 312 21.23 8.06 -3.74
CA ILE A 312 22.32 8.35 -4.67
C ILE A 312 21.74 9.06 -5.89
N TYR A 313 22.04 10.33 -6.05
CA TYR A 313 21.63 11.15 -7.19
C TYR A 313 22.74 11.16 -8.23
N VAL A 314 22.43 10.84 -9.48
CA VAL A 314 23.40 10.78 -10.58
C VAL A 314 22.91 11.61 -11.75
N ALA A 315 23.65 12.65 -12.13
CA ALA A 315 23.29 13.57 -13.21
C ALA A 315 24.50 14.02 -14.04
N GLU A 316 24.27 14.61 -15.21
CA GLU A 316 25.32 15.25 -16.03
C GLU A 316 25.67 16.66 -15.55
N ASP A 317 24.72 17.31 -14.87
CA ASP A 317 24.91 18.57 -14.17
C ASP A 317 24.07 18.62 -12.88
N GLU A 318 24.47 19.46 -11.94
CA GLU A 318 23.79 19.65 -10.64
C GLU A 318 22.34 20.18 -10.77
N PRO A 319 22.00 21.09 -11.72
CA PRO A 319 20.63 21.62 -11.84
C PRO A 319 19.59 20.69 -12.48
N ALA A 320 19.99 19.69 -13.27
CA ALA A 320 19.06 18.88 -14.08
C ALA A 320 17.96 18.20 -13.25
N VAL A 321 18.30 17.66 -12.08
CA VAL A 321 17.34 16.94 -11.21
C VAL A 321 16.25 17.88 -10.70
N ASN A 322 16.63 19.08 -10.27
CA ASN A 322 15.68 20.09 -9.78
C ASN A 322 14.77 20.62 -10.89
N LYS A 323 15.27 20.69 -12.13
CA LYS A 323 14.46 21.12 -13.28
C LYS A 323 13.33 20.12 -13.56
N HIS A 324 13.61 18.82 -13.60
CA HIS A 324 12.57 17.81 -13.83
C HIS A 324 11.47 17.83 -12.77
N VAL A 325 11.83 18.02 -11.50
CA VAL A 325 10.85 18.16 -10.42
C VAL A 325 9.98 19.42 -10.63
N LYS A 326 10.59 20.57 -10.96
CA LYS A 326 9.84 21.80 -11.27
C LYS A 326 8.90 21.64 -12.46
N ASP A 327 9.36 20.99 -13.53
CA ASP A 327 8.56 20.72 -14.72
C ASP A 327 7.37 19.80 -14.37
N LEU A 328 7.59 18.76 -13.55
CA LEU A 328 6.51 17.89 -13.06
C LEU A 328 5.50 18.66 -12.20
N ILE A 329 5.96 19.50 -11.26
CA ILE A 329 5.04 20.33 -10.46
C ILE A 329 4.24 21.26 -11.35
N SER A 330 4.88 21.92 -12.32
CA SER A 330 4.23 22.82 -13.26
C SER A 330 3.20 22.13 -14.18
N SER A 331 3.32 20.81 -14.36
CA SER A 331 2.38 20.00 -15.14
C SER A 331 1.09 19.66 -14.38
N ILE A 332 1.05 19.85 -13.05
CA ILE A 332 -0.16 19.60 -12.25
C ILE A 332 -1.21 20.65 -12.60
N ASN A 333 -2.33 20.21 -13.15
CA ASN A 333 -3.40 21.09 -13.60
C ASN A 333 -4.32 21.49 -12.44
N MET A 334 -4.07 22.65 -11.81
CA MET A 334 -4.92 23.28 -10.79
C MET A 334 -5.51 24.61 -11.33
N PRO A 335 -6.41 24.56 -12.32
CA PRO A 335 -6.84 25.74 -13.05
C PRO A 335 -7.58 26.78 -12.20
N ILE A 336 -8.30 26.34 -11.15
CA ILE A 336 -9.02 27.23 -10.23
C ILE A 336 -8.01 27.89 -9.30
N GLN A 337 -7.14 27.10 -8.64
CA GLN A 337 -6.09 27.64 -7.77
C GLN A 337 -5.19 28.63 -8.51
N LEU A 338 -4.76 28.30 -9.73
CA LEU A 338 -3.92 29.17 -10.56
C LEU A 338 -4.66 30.47 -10.91
N HIS A 339 -5.96 30.40 -11.23
CA HIS A 339 -6.75 31.60 -11.49
C HIS A 339 -6.84 32.48 -10.24
N ILE A 340 -7.09 31.88 -9.08
CA ILE A 340 -7.18 32.59 -7.80
C ILE A 340 -5.84 33.23 -7.45
N TYR A 341 -4.73 32.48 -7.47
CA TYR A 341 -3.39 32.99 -7.21
C TYR A 341 -3.01 34.19 -8.10
N ASN A 342 -3.41 34.18 -9.37
CA ASN A 342 -3.11 35.27 -10.30
C ASN A 342 -3.95 36.53 -10.07
N ASN A 343 -5.11 36.40 -9.43
CA ASN A 343 -6.06 37.50 -9.20
C ASN A 343 -6.25 37.83 -7.71
N LEU A 344 -5.45 37.24 -6.83
CA LEU A 344 -5.55 37.42 -5.38
C LEU A 344 -5.12 38.84 -4.98
N PRO A 345 -6.01 39.66 -4.38
CA PRO A 345 -5.70 41.05 -4.02
C PRO A 345 -4.54 41.18 -3.02
N GLU A 346 -4.44 40.28 -2.05
CA GLU A 346 -3.47 40.31 -0.95
C GLU A 346 -2.06 39.79 -1.36
N LYS A 347 -1.88 39.38 -2.61
CA LYS A 347 -0.66 38.73 -3.11
C LYS A 347 0.62 39.53 -2.83
N SER A 348 0.66 40.81 -3.18
CA SER A 348 1.85 41.64 -2.98
C SER A 348 2.17 41.83 -1.49
N THR A 349 1.13 42.00 -0.67
CA THR A 349 1.30 42.21 0.78
C THR A 349 1.94 41.00 1.45
N LEU A 350 1.49 39.79 1.10
CA LEU A 350 2.05 38.56 1.64
C LEU A 350 3.49 38.30 1.19
N GLN A 351 3.79 38.57 -0.10
CA GLN A 351 5.14 38.40 -0.64
C GLN A 351 6.18 39.33 0.00
N ASP A 352 5.75 40.50 0.49
CA ASP A 352 6.63 41.49 1.13
C ASP A 352 6.73 41.33 2.66
N GLN A 353 5.75 40.67 3.30
CA GLN A 353 5.64 40.52 4.76
C GLN A 353 5.90 39.07 5.22
N ASN A 354 7.15 38.60 5.11
CA ASN A 354 7.56 37.27 5.59
C ASN A 354 7.49 37.16 7.13
N LEU A 355 6.32 36.82 7.69
CA LEU A 355 6.09 36.71 9.14
C LEU A 355 5.37 35.43 9.58
N TYR A 356 4.92 34.58 8.64
CA TYR A 356 4.07 33.44 8.95
C TYR A 356 4.79 32.11 8.73
N HIS A 357 4.87 31.35 9.80
CA HIS A 357 5.27 29.96 9.80
C HIS A 357 4.05 29.06 9.69
N LEU A 358 4.19 27.96 8.95
CA LEU A 358 3.11 27.04 8.67
C LEU A 358 3.52 25.62 9.05
N LEU A 359 2.72 25.00 9.91
CA LEU A 359 2.71 23.55 10.07
C LEU A 359 1.61 22.97 9.19
N VAL A 360 1.99 22.05 8.31
CA VAL A 360 1.09 21.39 7.38
C VAL A 360 0.93 19.94 7.81
N LEU A 361 -0.31 19.49 7.97
CA LEU A 361 -0.66 18.08 8.20
C LEU A 361 -1.65 17.67 7.12
N HIS A 362 -1.21 16.88 6.14
CA HIS A 362 -2.09 16.52 5.02
C HIS A 362 -1.66 15.22 4.34
N HIS A 363 -2.55 14.67 3.51
CA HIS A 363 -2.24 13.57 2.60
C HIS A 363 -1.13 13.93 1.61
N ARG A 364 -0.38 12.91 1.17
CA ARG A 364 0.70 13.06 0.20
C ARG A 364 0.17 12.96 -1.23
N THR A 365 -0.38 14.05 -1.75
CA THR A 365 -0.90 14.07 -3.12
C THR A 365 -0.24 15.15 -3.97
N HIS A 366 -0.34 15.03 -5.29
CA HIS A 366 0.15 16.03 -6.23
C HIS A 366 -0.56 17.37 -6.08
N GLU A 367 -1.86 17.41 -5.74
CA GLU A 367 -2.56 18.68 -5.50
C GLU A 367 -1.96 19.43 -4.31
N VAL A 368 -1.64 18.72 -3.22
CA VAL A 368 -1.04 19.32 -2.02
C VAL A 368 0.32 19.93 -2.33
N VAL A 369 1.16 19.25 -3.13
CA VAL A 369 2.44 19.81 -3.60
C VAL A 369 2.21 21.19 -4.25
N MET A 370 1.23 21.30 -5.15
CA MET A 370 0.96 22.56 -5.86
C MET A 370 0.44 23.64 -4.90
N THR A 371 -0.38 23.28 -3.91
CA THR A 371 -0.80 24.18 -2.82
C THR A 371 0.37 24.67 -1.99
N LEU A 372 1.29 23.78 -1.59
CA LEU A 372 2.50 24.16 -0.85
C LEU A 372 3.38 25.10 -1.67
N GLN A 373 3.56 24.84 -2.97
CA GLN A 373 4.33 25.74 -3.84
C GLN A 373 3.66 27.12 -3.97
N THR A 374 2.33 27.15 -4.00
CA THR A 374 1.58 28.40 -4.04
C THR A 374 1.73 29.19 -2.74
N LEU A 375 1.74 28.52 -1.59
CA LEU A 375 1.97 29.14 -0.28
C LEU A 375 3.40 29.69 -0.15
N ASP A 376 4.40 28.92 -0.54
CA ASP A 376 5.80 29.37 -0.61
C ASP A 376 5.93 30.60 -1.52
N ALA A 377 5.32 30.57 -2.71
CA ALA A 377 5.30 31.71 -3.64
C ALA A 377 4.51 32.93 -3.13
N LEU A 378 3.69 32.77 -2.09
CA LEU A 378 3.01 33.87 -1.39
C LEU A 378 3.83 34.38 -0.18
N GLY A 379 4.94 33.74 0.20
CA GLY A 379 5.80 34.18 1.31
C GLY A 379 5.59 33.43 2.63
N PHE A 380 4.82 32.34 2.65
CA PHE A 380 4.70 31.50 3.86
C PHE A 380 5.93 30.61 4.05
N HIS A 381 6.43 30.50 5.28
CA HIS A 381 7.51 29.59 5.64
C HIS A 381 6.95 28.24 6.10
N ILE A 382 7.17 27.18 5.33
CA ILE A 382 6.73 25.82 5.69
C ILE A 382 7.76 25.23 6.64
N ASP A 383 7.48 25.25 7.95
CA ASP A 383 8.39 24.70 8.96
C ASP A 383 8.49 23.19 8.85
N THR A 384 7.32 22.55 8.86
CA THR A 384 7.16 21.10 8.84
C THR A 384 5.94 20.71 8.02
N PHE A 385 6.10 19.64 7.24
CA PHE A 385 4.98 18.94 6.62
C PHE A 385 4.90 17.51 7.15
N ILE A 386 3.86 17.21 7.92
CA ILE A 386 3.56 15.87 8.40
C ILE A 386 2.64 15.20 7.39
N GLY A 387 3.18 14.23 6.66
CA GLY A 387 2.42 13.42 5.74
C GLY A 387 1.63 12.34 6.46
N ILE A 388 0.31 12.39 6.29
CA ILE A 388 -0.58 11.32 6.70
C ILE A 388 -0.34 10.17 5.69
N PRO A 389 0.09 8.98 6.14
CA PRO A 389 0.45 7.87 5.26
C PRO A 389 -0.80 7.23 4.65
N TYR A 390 -0.77 7.04 3.34
CA TYR A 390 -1.79 6.36 2.55
C TYR A 390 -1.06 5.48 1.53
N GLY A 391 -1.14 4.16 1.73
CA GLY A 391 -0.43 3.18 0.90
C GLY A 391 1.07 3.47 0.76
N GLU A 392 1.68 2.89 -0.29
CA GLU A 392 2.99 3.33 -0.75
C GLU A 392 2.80 4.54 -1.67
N SER A 393 3.30 5.72 -1.26
CA SER A 393 3.40 6.86 -2.17
C SER A 393 4.47 6.59 -3.23
N ASN A 394 4.24 7.04 -4.47
CA ASN A 394 5.26 6.95 -5.50
C ASN A 394 6.36 8.00 -5.28
N TRP A 395 7.58 7.65 -5.65
CA TRP A 395 8.73 8.55 -5.54
C TRP A 395 8.58 9.91 -6.22
N PRO A 396 7.89 10.05 -7.37
CA PRO A 396 7.56 11.35 -7.92
C PRO A 396 6.95 12.32 -6.93
N THR A 397 5.86 11.93 -6.27
CA THR A 397 5.20 12.78 -5.28
C THR A 397 6.13 13.08 -4.11
N MET A 398 6.91 12.09 -3.65
CA MET A 398 7.85 12.27 -2.54
C MET A 398 8.93 13.30 -2.87
N ARG A 399 9.52 13.22 -4.06
CA ARG A 399 10.55 14.16 -4.54
C ARG A 399 10.02 15.57 -4.70
N MET A 400 8.79 15.71 -5.20
CA MET A 400 8.14 17.01 -5.29
C MET A 400 7.86 17.61 -3.92
N LEU A 401 7.43 16.80 -2.94
CA LEU A 401 7.18 17.24 -1.57
C LEU A 401 8.48 17.71 -0.89
N ASP A 402 9.55 16.92 -0.94
CA ASP A 402 10.86 17.30 -0.39
C ASP A 402 11.38 18.59 -1.06
N HIS A 403 11.16 18.75 -2.36
CA HIS A 403 11.58 19.95 -3.10
C HIS A 403 10.82 21.21 -2.65
N VAL A 404 9.50 21.11 -2.49
CA VAL A 404 8.65 22.27 -2.14
C VAL A 404 8.74 22.61 -0.67
N SER A 405 8.88 21.63 0.24
CA SER A 405 9.07 21.93 1.65
C SER A 405 10.45 22.53 1.91
N GLY A 406 11.48 22.15 1.13
CA GLY A 406 12.87 22.57 1.32
C GLY A 406 13.46 22.23 2.70
N GLN A 407 12.66 21.57 3.54
CA GLN A 407 12.80 21.35 4.98
C GLN A 407 11.87 20.18 5.41
N THR A 408 11.73 20.01 6.73
CA THR A 408 11.23 18.86 7.50
C THR A 408 9.91 18.21 7.02
N TYR A 409 9.99 17.37 5.99
CA TYR A 409 8.94 16.39 5.71
C TYR A 409 9.03 15.20 6.69
N ARG A 410 7.90 14.78 7.25
CA ARG A 410 7.79 13.70 8.25
C ARG A 410 6.68 12.74 7.89
N CYS A 411 6.96 11.45 7.93
CA CYS A 411 5.94 10.43 7.68
C CYS A 411 6.12 9.23 8.62
N LEU A 412 5.02 8.53 8.88
CA LEU A 412 5.04 7.26 9.62
C LEU A 412 4.87 6.09 8.65
N GLN A 413 5.59 5.01 8.93
CA GLN A 413 5.46 3.74 8.23
C GLN A 413 4.63 2.78 9.06
N THR A 414 3.67 2.15 8.41
CA THR A 414 2.92 1.03 8.97
C THR A 414 3.76 -0.25 8.87
N ILE A 415 4.02 -0.90 10.00
CA ILE A 415 4.63 -2.23 10.09
C ILE A 415 3.53 -3.25 10.33
N GLN A 416 3.18 -3.98 9.28
CA GLN A 416 2.22 -5.08 9.36
C GLN A 416 2.92 -6.38 9.72
N HIS A 417 2.35 -7.15 10.64
CA HIS A 417 2.88 -8.46 11.04
C HIS A 417 1.78 -9.53 10.93
N PRO A 418 2.10 -10.76 10.47
CA PRO A 418 1.10 -11.84 10.31
C PRO A 418 0.51 -12.34 11.64
N VAL A 419 1.20 -12.10 12.77
CA VAL A 419 0.82 -12.61 14.11
C VAL A 419 0.73 -11.52 15.18
N GLU A 420 1.30 -10.33 14.95
CA GLU A 420 1.38 -9.26 15.96
C GLU A 420 0.56 -8.06 15.48
N PRO A 421 0.02 -7.24 16.41
CA PRO A 421 -0.69 -6.03 16.05
C PRO A 421 0.16 -5.13 15.16
N THR A 422 -0.50 -4.42 14.25
CA THR A 422 0.13 -3.41 13.40
C THR A 422 0.84 -2.38 14.28
N ARG A 423 2.12 -2.12 13.99
CA ARG A 423 2.90 -1.08 14.66
C ARG A 423 3.21 0.07 13.70
N TYR A 424 3.58 1.22 14.25
CA TYR A 424 3.94 2.40 13.49
C TYR A 424 5.33 2.86 13.87
N LYS A 425 6.21 3.02 12.88
CA LYS A 425 7.53 3.63 13.08
C LYS A 425 7.69 4.88 12.25
N PHE A 426 8.72 5.65 12.56
CA PHE A 426 9.08 6.78 11.70
C PHE A 426 9.60 6.26 10.34
N ASP A 427 9.10 6.82 9.24
CA ASP A 427 9.47 6.42 7.89
C ASP A 427 10.66 7.25 7.38
N PHE A 428 11.87 6.81 7.69
CA PHE A 428 13.09 7.48 7.20
C PHE A 428 13.27 7.42 5.68
N LYS A 429 12.76 6.37 5.02
CA LYS A 429 12.81 6.24 3.56
C LYS A 429 11.96 7.33 2.93
N GLN A 430 10.82 7.61 3.53
CA GLN A 430 9.87 8.55 2.97
C GLN A 430 9.92 9.97 3.52
N SER A 431 10.69 10.23 4.58
CA SER A 431 10.83 11.53 5.23
C SER A 431 12.00 12.36 4.68
N SER A 432 11.94 13.68 4.87
CA SER A 432 13.08 14.56 4.60
C SER A 432 14.28 14.20 5.46
N PHE A 433 15.46 14.65 5.03
CA PHE A 433 16.69 14.45 5.79
C PHE A 433 16.59 15.03 7.20
N LEU A 434 17.16 14.30 8.16
CA LEU A 434 17.12 14.57 9.59
C LEU A 434 18.54 14.62 10.14
N GLN A 435 18.77 15.48 11.14
CA GLN A 435 20.04 15.44 11.87
C GLN A 435 20.13 14.17 12.72
N SER A 436 21.34 13.64 12.95
CA SER A 436 21.55 12.38 13.66
C SER A 436 20.87 12.32 15.04
N ALA A 437 20.88 13.43 15.77
CA ALA A 437 20.21 13.51 17.07
C ALA A 437 18.68 13.40 16.96
N GLU A 438 18.09 13.94 15.89
CA GLU A 438 16.66 13.84 15.63
C GLU A 438 16.27 12.45 15.14
N GLU A 439 17.08 11.83 14.27
CA GLU A 439 16.87 10.44 13.86
C GLU A 439 16.82 9.52 15.08
N GLN A 440 17.83 9.61 15.96
CA GLN A 440 17.87 8.81 17.18
C GLN A 440 16.66 9.07 18.07
N MET A 441 16.26 10.33 18.24
CA MET A 441 15.07 10.71 19.02
C MET A 441 13.80 10.05 18.47
N PHE A 442 13.57 10.07 17.14
CA PHE A 442 12.40 9.47 16.53
C PHE A 442 12.45 7.93 16.56
N THR A 443 13.61 7.33 16.33
CA THR A 443 13.80 5.87 16.48
C THR A 443 13.46 5.44 17.90
N ASP A 444 14.05 6.08 18.92
CA ASP A 444 13.79 5.76 20.33
C ASP A 444 12.31 5.94 20.70
N LEU A 445 11.69 7.01 20.20
CA LEU A 445 10.28 7.30 20.45
C LEU A 445 9.36 6.19 19.93
N TYR A 446 9.59 5.70 18.72
CA TYR A 446 8.70 4.72 18.09
C TYR A 446 9.09 3.26 18.33
N GLU A 447 10.32 2.96 18.77
CA GLU A 447 10.73 1.57 19.04
C GLU A 447 10.52 1.18 20.51
N LYS A 448 10.69 2.12 21.44
CA LYS A 448 10.65 1.83 22.89
C LYS A 448 9.32 2.20 23.56
N SER A 449 8.42 2.89 22.89
CA SER A 449 7.17 3.37 23.51
C SER A 449 5.93 2.54 23.14
N GLU A 450 4.92 2.56 24.01
CA GLU A 450 3.59 2.04 23.71
C GLU A 450 2.86 2.85 22.62
N ALA A 451 3.35 4.05 22.28
CA ALA A 451 2.73 4.94 21.32
C ALA A 451 2.74 4.39 19.88
N ASN A 452 3.59 3.40 19.59
CA ASN A 452 3.69 2.77 18.26
C ASN A 452 2.57 1.76 17.97
N ARG A 453 1.69 1.43 18.92
CA ARG A 453 0.67 0.39 18.77
C ARG A 453 -0.64 0.89 18.17
N ASP A 454 -0.88 2.19 18.18
CA ASP A 454 -2.08 2.81 17.62
C ASP A 454 -1.69 4.03 16.76
N TYR A 455 -2.25 4.12 15.55
CA TYR A 455 -1.92 5.18 14.61
C TYR A 455 -2.22 6.58 15.17
N MET A 456 -3.33 6.75 15.91
CA MET A 456 -3.68 8.04 16.52
C MET A 456 -2.69 8.40 17.60
N ALA A 457 -2.29 7.46 18.45
CA ALA A 457 -1.24 7.70 19.43
C ALA A 457 0.08 8.09 18.76
N ALA A 458 0.51 7.33 17.75
CA ALA A 458 1.76 7.57 17.03
C ALA A 458 1.78 8.93 16.33
N MET A 459 0.70 9.30 15.64
CA MET A 459 0.56 10.59 14.97
C MET A 459 0.45 11.74 15.95
N THR A 460 -0.40 11.63 16.99
CA THR A 460 -0.55 12.69 17.99
C THR A 460 0.80 13.01 18.62
N ARG A 461 1.63 11.99 18.87
CA ARG A 461 2.98 12.18 19.39
C ARG A 461 3.92 12.88 18.40
N LEU A 462 3.87 12.54 17.11
CA LEU A 462 4.62 13.25 16.07
C LEU A 462 4.22 14.72 16.01
N VAL A 463 2.91 14.98 16.01
CA VAL A 463 2.32 16.32 15.96
C VAL A 463 2.69 17.13 17.19
N GLU A 464 2.71 16.53 18.39
CA GLU A 464 3.14 17.21 19.62
C GLU A 464 4.57 17.72 19.52
N ILE A 465 5.48 16.90 19.00
CA ILE A 465 6.89 17.23 18.87
C ILE A 465 7.07 18.39 17.89
N GLU A 466 6.44 18.31 16.72
CA GLU A 466 6.61 19.34 15.68
C GLU A 466 5.86 20.64 16.01
N LEU A 467 4.71 20.58 16.68
CA LEU A 467 4.05 21.76 17.24
C LEU A 467 4.96 22.45 18.26
N THR A 468 5.54 21.69 19.18
CA THR A 468 6.44 22.24 20.22
C THR A 468 7.61 22.98 19.58
N ARG A 469 8.24 22.37 18.57
CA ARG A 469 9.37 22.97 17.84
C ARG A 469 8.97 24.25 17.10
N SER A 470 7.86 24.21 16.36
CA SER A 470 7.37 25.35 15.59
C SER A 470 7.00 26.52 16.51
N ILE A 471 6.30 26.25 17.62
CA ILE A 471 5.96 27.26 18.62
C ILE A 471 7.21 27.90 19.23
N GLN A 472 8.22 27.09 19.60
CA GLN A 472 9.48 27.60 20.14
C GLN A 472 10.21 28.48 19.13
N LEU A 473 10.24 28.08 17.86
CA LEU A 473 10.84 28.85 16.78
C LEU A 473 10.14 30.21 16.62
N CYS A 474 8.80 30.23 16.57
CA CYS A 474 8.02 31.46 16.45
C CYS A 474 8.19 32.39 17.66
N ILE A 475 8.24 31.86 18.88
CA ILE A 475 8.54 32.64 20.09
C ILE A 475 9.92 33.30 19.98
N GLN A 476 10.94 32.54 19.56
CA GLN A 476 12.32 33.04 19.44
C GLN A 476 12.45 34.11 18.36
N GLN A 477 11.79 33.91 17.21
CA GLN A 477 11.86 34.82 16.06
C GLN A 477 10.84 35.96 16.13
N LYS A 478 9.90 35.91 17.08
CA LYS A 478 8.74 36.82 17.19
C LYS A 478 7.88 36.84 15.92
N THR A 479 7.69 35.67 15.34
CA THR A 479 6.87 35.45 14.15
C THR A 479 5.52 34.83 14.54
N LYS A 480 4.60 34.73 13.59
CA LYS A 480 3.26 34.19 13.78
C LYS A 480 3.18 32.77 13.21
N PHE A 481 2.30 31.96 13.79
CA PHE A 481 2.17 30.54 13.46
C PHE A 481 0.75 30.20 13.00
N LEU A 482 0.65 29.50 11.88
CA LEU A 482 -0.59 29.00 11.30
C LEU A 482 -0.54 27.49 11.15
N ILE A 483 -1.71 26.87 11.22
CA ILE A 483 -1.87 25.42 11.08
C ILE A 483 -2.76 25.16 9.88
N TYR A 484 -2.30 24.31 8.97
CA TYR A 484 -3.09 23.75 7.88
C TYR A 484 -3.21 22.25 8.14
N GLU A 485 -4.41 21.76 8.44
CA GLU A 485 -4.55 20.37 8.85
C GLU A 485 -5.74 19.61 8.26
N ASP A 486 -5.46 18.35 7.93
CA ASP A 486 -6.40 17.33 7.52
C ASP A 486 -6.44 16.23 8.60
N GLY A 487 -7.61 15.98 9.19
CA GLY A 487 -7.82 14.91 10.19
C GLY A 487 -7.85 15.31 11.66
N GLY A 488 -7.69 16.61 11.98
CA GLY A 488 -7.94 17.18 13.32
C GLY A 488 -7.02 16.61 14.41
N TYR A 489 -5.71 16.75 14.23
CA TYR A 489 -4.70 16.27 15.16
C TYR A 489 -4.12 17.39 16.02
N ALA A 490 -3.85 18.54 15.41
CA ALA A 490 -3.14 19.64 16.04
C ALA A 490 -4.06 20.41 16.99
N VAL A 491 -5.25 20.83 16.52
CA VAL A 491 -6.18 21.62 17.33
C VAL A 491 -6.60 20.87 18.61
N PRO A 492 -7.05 19.60 18.59
CA PRO A 492 -7.42 18.90 19.82
C PRO A 492 -6.26 18.72 20.81
N LEU A 493 -5.04 18.56 20.30
CA LEU A 493 -3.86 18.44 21.12
C LEU A 493 -3.51 19.76 21.82
N ILE A 494 -3.62 20.89 21.11
CA ILE A 494 -3.46 22.24 21.68
C ILE A 494 -4.45 22.44 22.82
N TYR A 495 -5.72 22.09 22.62
CA TYR A 495 -6.76 22.19 23.64
C TYR A 495 -6.42 21.34 24.87
N LYS A 496 -6.06 20.07 24.65
CA LYS A 496 -5.70 19.14 25.72
C LYS A 496 -4.53 19.67 26.58
N ILE A 497 -3.44 20.12 25.95
CA ILE A 497 -2.25 20.62 26.66
C ILE A 497 -2.53 21.97 27.34
N TYR A 498 -3.28 22.86 26.69
CA TYR A 498 -3.67 24.13 27.26
C TYR A 498 -4.56 23.95 28.51
N GLN A 499 -5.37 22.89 28.57
CA GLN A 499 -6.31 22.67 29.68
C GLN A 499 -5.73 21.92 30.88
N ASP A 500 -4.64 21.19 30.70
CA ASP A 500 -4.01 20.40 31.77
C ASP A 500 -2.80 21.14 32.38
N PRO A 501 -2.93 21.78 33.56
CA PRO A 501 -1.83 22.51 34.19
C PRO A 501 -0.69 21.61 34.66
N ASN A 502 -0.92 20.29 34.74
CA ASN A 502 0.11 19.32 35.12
C ASN A 502 0.89 18.80 33.91
N HIS A 503 0.49 19.16 32.68
CA HIS A 503 1.22 18.77 31.48
C HIS A 503 2.52 19.57 31.35
N ASP A 504 3.64 18.90 31.08
CA ASP A 504 4.97 19.53 31.04
C ASP A 504 5.06 20.69 30.03
N LEU A 505 4.33 20.58 28.92
CA LEU A 505 4.27 21.59 27.84
C LEU A 505 3.20 22.69 28.07
N HIS A 506 2.44 22.65 29.16
CA HIS A 506 1.32 23.57 29.40
C HIS A 506 1.74 25.04 29.32
N SER A 507 2.85 25.42 29.95
CA SER A 507 3.35 26.80 29.98
C SER A 507 3.67 27.36 28.59
N LEU A 508 4.30 26.54 27.74
CA LEU A 508 4.66 26.90 26.37
C LEU A 508 3.41 27.12 25.50
N PHE A 509 2.48 26.16 25.50
CA PHE A 509 1.25 26.25 24.72
C PHE A 509 0.35 27.37 25.21
N LYS A 510 0.29 27.57 26.54
CA LYS A 510 -0.45 28.67 27.13
C LYS A 510 0.09 30.02 26.70
N GLN A 511 1.42 30.22 26.72
CA GLN A 511 2.03 31.44 26.22
C GLN A 511 1.70 31.65 24.74
N ALA A 512 1.85 30.62 23.91
CA ALA A 512 1.62 30.72 22.47
C ALA A 512 0.18 31.11 22.10
N VAL A 513 -0.80 30.64 22.87
CA VAL A 513 -2.22 31.01 22.69
C VAL A 513 -2.51 32.39 23.28
N ASP A 514 -2.10 32.67 24.52
CA ASP A 514 -2.40 33.93 25.21
C ASP A 514 -1.72 35.15 24.58
N GLU A 515 -0.52 34.97 23.98
CA GLU A 515 0.23 36.01 23.28
C GLU A 515 -0.08 36.07 21.77
N ASP A 516 -1.11 35.36 21.31
CA ASP A 516 -1.56 35.34 19.92
C ASP A 516 -0.45 34.92 18.92
N ILE A 517 0.47 34.05 19.36
CA ILE A 517 1.51 33.50 18.47
C ILE A 517 0.87 32.51 17.49
N ILE A 518 -0.05 31.68 17.98
CA ILE A 518 -0.89 30.82 17.14
C ILE A 518 -2.05 31.66 16.62
N THR A 519 -1.97 32.08 15.36
CA THR A 519 -2.98 32.94 14.71
C THR A 519 -4.28 32.19 14.40
N GLY A 520 -4.21 30.88 14.15
CA GLY A 520 -5.38 30.05 13.88
C GLY A 520 -5.06 28.79 13.09
N ALA A 521 -6.11 28.04 12.76
CA ALA A 521 -6.02 26.83 11.96
C ALA A 521 -7.02 26.83 10.80
N VAL A 522 -6.63 26.20 9.69
CA VAL A 522 -7.52 25.81 8.60
C VAL A 522 -7.67 24.30 8.62
N GLU A 523 -8.91 23.84 8.77
CA GLU A 523 -9.22 22.41 8.87
C GLU A 523 -9.97 21.91 7.64
N VAL A 524 -9.52 20.75 7.14
CA VAL A 524 -10.17 20.04 6.03
C VAL A 524 -11.32 19.15 6.50
N THR A 525 -11.35 18.73 7.76
CA THR A 525 -12.32 17.74 8.28
C THR A 525 -13.09 18.28 9.47
N ALA A 526 -14.27 17.72 9.75
CA ALA A 526 -15.00 18.00 11.00
C ALA A 526 -14.51 17.10 12.17
N ALA A 527 -13.35 16.45 12.04
CA ALA A 527 -12.85 15.54 13.08
C ALA A 527 -12.28 16.30 14.29
N GLY A 528 -11.58 17.42 14.08
CA GLY A 528 -11.07 18.28 15.14
C GLY A 528 -12.22 18.84 15.97
N GLU A 529 -13.13 19.54 15.29
CA GLU A 529 -14.38 20.04 15.90
C GLU A 529 -15.11 19.00 16.76
N ARG A 530 -15.34 17.79 16.23
CA ARG A 530 -16.10 16.75 16.95
C ARG A 530 -15.39 16.29 18.22
N ARG A 531 -14.05 16.26 18.22
CA ARG A 531 -13.25 15.89 19.40
C ARG A 531 -13.27 16.99 20.47
N ASP A 532 -13.39 18.24 20.04
CA ASP A 532 -13.29 19.41 20.91
C ASP A 532 -14.64 19.92 21.43
N LEU A 533 -15.78 19.36 20.99
CA LEU A 533 -17.12 19.76 21.45
C LEU A 533 -17.22 19.85 22.98
N ALA A 534 -16.77 18.82 23.70
CA ALA A 534 -16.79 18.80 25.16
C ALA A 534 -15.83 19.84 25.78
N ALA A 535 -14.69 20.08 25.15
CA ALA A 535 -13.69 21.05 25.59
C ALA A 535 -14.20 22.50 25.37
N ILE A 536 -14.89 22.76 24.26
CA ILE A 536 -15.52 24.04 23.94
C ILE A 536 -16.69 24.32 24.90
N GLU A 537 -17.52 23.31 25.20
CA GLU A 537 -18.60 23.43 26.19
C GLU A 537 -18.08 23.77 27.59
N ALA A 538 -16.99 23.15 28.02
CA ALA A 538 -16.35 23.41 29.32
C ALA A 538 -15.89 24.87 29.49
N TYR A 539 -15.60 25.57 28.39
CA TYR A 539 -15.21 26.99 28.37
C TYR A 539 -16.38 27.95 28.06
N GLN A 540 -17.60 27.58 28.45
CA GLN A 540 -18.82 28.37 28.21
C GLN A 540 -19.06 28.66 26.72
N GLY A 541 -18.61 27.75 25.84
CA GLY A 541 -18.74 27.89 24.39
C GLY A 541 -17.64 28.72 23.72
N LYS A 542 -16.59 29.14 24.42
CA LYS A 542 -15.45 29.86 23.83
C LYS A 542 -14.34 28.91 23.39
N ALA A 543 -14.01 28.94 22.11
CA ALA A 543 -12.84 28.26 21.56
C ALA A 543 -11.53 28.97 22.00
N LEU A 544 -10.38 28.27 21.88
CA LEU A 544 -9.06 28.83 22.24
C LEU A 544 -8.44 29.64 21.09
N LEU A 545 -8.70 29.25 19.84
CA LEU A 545 -8.17 29.88 18.64
C LEU A 545 -9.20 29.85 17.50
N PRO A 546 -9.09 30.72 16.48
CA PRO A 546 -9.98 30.69 15.33
C PRO A 546 -9.65 29.52 14.41
N VAL A 547 -10.68 28.72 14.08
CA VAL A 547 -10.60 27.57 13.18
C VAL A 547 -11.54 27.79 12.01
N LEU A 548 -10.97 27.93 10.80
CA LEU A 548 -11.74 28.03 9.57
C LEU A 548 -11.86 26.63 8.94
N SER A 549 -13.06 26.05 8.99
CA SER A 549 -13.29 24.68 8.52
C SER A 549 -13.91 24.67 7.13
N THR A 550 -13.16 24.15 6.15
CA THR A 550 -13.66 23.88 4.79
C THR A 550 -14.64 22.69 4.78
N ALA A 551 -14.56 21.80 5.78
CA ALA A 551 -15.46 20.64 5.94
C ALA A 551 -16.95 21.01 6.00
N ARG A 552 -17.24 22.25 6.43
CA ARG A 552 -18.61 22.74 6.62
C ARG A 552 -19.17 23.48 5.40
N ASP A 553 -18.36 23.67 4.36
CA ASP A 553 -18.76 24.39 3.14
C ASP A 553 -19.38 23.44 2.12
N ASP A 554 -20.44 23.93 1.48
CA ASP A 554 -21.25 23.14 0.54
C ASP A 554 -20.41 22.63 -0.64
N ILE A 555 -19.41 23.42 -1.08
CA ILE A 555 -18.48 23.05 -2.16
C ILE A 555 -17.74 21.76 -1.84
N LYS A 556 -17.18 21.63 -0.64
CA LYS A 556 -16.45 20.43 -0.26
C LYS A 556 -17.41 19.23 -0.20
N VAL A 557 -18.56 19.38 0.46
CA VAL A 557 -19.52 18.29 0.59
C VAL A 557 -20.04 17.80 -0.77
N ILE A 558 -20.16 18.69 -1.77
CA ILE A 558 -20.67 18.35 -3.10
C ILE A 558 -19.56 17.81 -4.02
N PHE A 559 -18.42 18.49 -4.15
CA PHE A 559 -17.34 18.09 -5.07
C PHE A 559 -16.55 16.88 -4.56
N GLU A 560 -16.23 16.83 -3.27
CA GLU A 560 -15.46 15.73 -2.68
C GLU A 560 -16.23 14.41 -2.78
N ALA A 561 -17.53 14.43 -2.49
CA ALA A 561 -18.33 13.23 -2.42
C ALA A 561 -18.29 12.41 -3.72
N LYS A 562 -18.45 13.08 -4.87
CA LYS A 562 -18.40 12.45 -6.19
C LYS A 562 -16.99 12.01 -6.59
N GLY A 563 -16.00 12.84 -6.28
CA GLY A 563 -14.60 12.49 -6.56
C GLY A 563 -14.12 11.29 -5.73
N VAL A 564 -14.49 11.23 -4.45
CA VAL A 564 -14.13 10.16 -3.53
C VAL A 564 -14.90 8.87 -3.83
N SER A 565 -16.20 8.94 -4.15
CA SER A 565 -16.96 7.73 -4.54
C SER A 565 -16.34 7.04 -5.74
N GLN A 566 -16.03 7.79 -6.81
CA GLN A 566 -15.42 7.22 -8.00
C GLN A 566 -14.05 6.61 -7.70
N ALA A 567 -13.22 7.29 -6.91
CA ALA A 567 -11.91 6.78 -6.54
C ALA A 567 -12.00 5.51 -5.67
N ILE A 568 -13.01 5.38 -4.80
CA ILE A 568 -13.28 4.14 -4.05
C ILE A 568 -13.67 3.02 -5.01
N ILE A 569 -14.56 3.28 -5.98
CA ILE A 569 -14.99 2.29 -6.97
C ILE A 569 -13.79 1.80 -7.78
N ASP A 570 -12.98 2.72 -8.31
CA ASP A 570 -11.82 2.41 -9.16
C ASP A 570 -10.75 1.61 -8.40
N SER A 571 -10.37 2.07 -7.20
CA SER A 571 -9.37 1.39 -6.37
C SER A 571 -9.84 0.04 -5.86
N THR A 572 -11.10 -0.07 -5.42
CA THR A 572 -11.66 -1.36 -4.98
C THR A 572 -11.74 -2.32 -6.15
N SER A 573 -12.19 -1.88 -7.32
CA SER A 573 -12.23 -2.71 -8.54
C SER A 573 -10.84 -3.19 -8.94
N THR A 574 -9.83 -2.33 -8.85
CA THR A 574 -8.43 -2.68 -9.11
C THR A 574 -7.94 -3.75 -8.13
N ALA A 575 -8.22 -3.59 -6.83
CA ALA A 575 -7.83 -4.55 -5.80
C ALA A 575 -8.55 -5.91 -5.98
N LEU A 576 -9.84 -5.89 -6.33
CA LEU A 576 -10.62 -7.09 -6.66
C LEU A 576 -10.03 -7.81 -7.89
N GLY A 577 -9.72 -7.07 -8.95
CA GLY A 577 -9.09 -7.62 -10.16
C GLY A 577 -7.73 -8.27 -9.87
N ARG A 578 -6.91 -7.66 -9.00
CA ARG A 578 -5.63 -8.24 -8.54
C ARG A 578 -5.81 -9.53 -7.75
N LEU A 579 -6.93 -9.69 -7.06
CA LEU A 579 -7.31 -10.93 -6.37
C LEU A 579 -7.89 -12.00 -7.31
N GLY A 580 -8.08 -11.69 -8.60
CA GLY A 580 -8.78 -12.56 -9.54
C GLY A 580 -10.28 -12.66 -9.28
N LEU A 581 -10.84 -11.67 -8.59
CA LEU A 581 -12.26 -11.61 -8.24
C LEU A 581 -13.04 -10.76 -9.25
N PRO A 582 -14.34 -11.03 -9.45
CA PRO A 582 -15.19 -10.13 -10.23
C PRO A 582 -15.21 -8.74 -9.58
N THR A 583 -15.31 -7.70 -10.41
CA THR A 583 -15.49 -6.31 -9.97
C THR A 583 -16.95 -6.04 -9.60
N PHE A 584 -17.34 -4.78 -9.43
CA PHE A 584 -18.69 -4.42 -8.97
C PHE A 584 -19.83 -4.77 -9.93
N GLU A 585 -19.56 -5.02 -11.22
CA GLU A 585 -20.63 -5.30 -12.21
C GLU A 585 -21.52 -6.49 -11.81
N THR A 586 -20.99 -7.46 -11.07
CA THR A 586 -21.71 -8.69 -10.70
C THR A 586 -21.75 -8.96 -9.20
N ARG A 587 -21.21 -8.07 -8.35
CA ARG A 587 -21.16 -8.26 -6.90
C ARG A 587 -22.30 -7.57 -6.19
N LYS A 588 -22.82 -8.19 -5.14
CA LYS A 588 -23.73 -7.55 -4.18
C LYS A 588 -22.93 -6.72 -3.20
N VAL A 589 -23.25 -5.43 -3.14
CA VAL A 589 -22.55 -4.41 -2.38
C VAL A 589 -23.47 -3.80 -1.35
N ALA A 590 -23.04 -3.76 -0.09
CA ALA A 590 -23.66 -2.95 0.95
C ALA A 590 -22.76 -1.77 1.28
N VAL A 591 -23.33 -0.56 1.29
CA VAL A 591 -22.63 0.67 1.68
C VAL A 591 -23.11 1.09 3.06
N ILE A 592 -22.24 0.94 4.06
CA ILE A 592 -22.49 1.44 5.42
C ILE A 592 -22.19 2.94 5.44
N GLY A 593 -23.16 3.76 5.84
CA GLY A 593 -23.09 5.21 5.62
C GLY A 593 -23.57 5.65 4.23
N GLY A 594 -24.27 4.77 3.49
CA GLY A 594 -24.86 4.99 2.17
C GLY A 594 -25.89 6.13 2.04
N ASN A 595 -26.28 6.76 3.14
CA ASN A 595 -27.13 7.96 3.19
C ASN A 595 -26.36 9.23 3.57
N GLY A 596 -25.08 9.12 3.94
CA GLY A 596 -24.17 10.26 4.11
C GLY A 596 -23.72 10.84 2.76
N ALA A 597 -23.07 12.01 2.76
CA ALA A 597 -22.72 12.71 1.51
C ALA A 597 -21.94 11.85 0.50
N ILE A 598 -20.85 11.21 0.94
CA ILE A 598 -20.03 10.35 0.07
C ILE A 598 -20.74 9.02 -0.20
N GLY A 599 -21.33 8.41 0.83
CA GLY A 599 -22.00 7.11 0.68
C GLY A 599 -23.20 7.16 -0.26
N THR A 600 -23.96 8.25 -0.29
CA THR A 600 -25.04 8.46 -1.24
C THR A 600 -24.51 8.46 -2.68
N ARG A 601 -23.45 9.23 -2.97
CA ARG A 601 -22.81 9.25 -4.30
C ARG A 601 -22.28 7.87 -4.70
N LEU A 602 -21.67 7.15 -3.75
CA LEU A 602 -21.18 5.80 -3.97
C LEU A 602 -22.31 4.81 -4.32
N VAL A 603 -23.45 4.86 -3.60
CA VAL A 603 -24.62 4.04 -3.91
C VAL A 603 -25.15 4.34 -5.31
N GLU A 604 -25.23 5.62 -5.68
CA GLU A 604 -25.73 6.06 -6.99
C GLU A 604 -24.80 5.61 -8.12
N GLU A 605 -23.49 5.83 -7.99
CA GLU A 605 -22.49 5.42 -9.00
C GLU A 605 -22.39 3.90 -9.13
N LEU A 606 -22.48 3.14 -8.03
CA LEU A 606 -22.55 1.67 -8.09
C LEU A 606 -23.83 1.20 -8.80
N THR A 607 -24.96 1.85 -8.53
CA THR A 607 -26.25 1.53 -9.17
C THR A 607 -26.19 1.82 -10.67
N GLU A 608 -25.60 2.95 -11.05
CA GLU A 608 -25.38 3.32 -12.46
C GLU A 608 -24.45 2.31 -13.15
N MET A 609 -23.34 1.95 -12.51
CA MET A 609 -22.37 0.98 -13.02
C MET A 609 -22.99 -0.41 -13.23
N GLN A 610 -23.81 -0.86 -12.28
CA GLN A 610 -24.51 -2.14 -12.38
C GLN A 610 -25.76 -2.06 -13.27
N ASN A 611 -26.19 -0.85 -13.64
CA ASN A 611 -27.50 -0.56 -14.23
C ASN A 611 -28.64 -1.24 -13.46
N SER A 612 -28.52 -1.32 -12.13
CA SER A 612 -29.42 -2.07 -11.27
C SER A 612 -29.38 -1.63 -9.81
N THR A 613 -30.54 -1.60 -9.15
CA THR A 613 -30.67 -1.35 -7.70
C THR A 613 -30.62 -2.63 -6.85
N SER A 614 -30.50 -3.80 -7.48
CA SER A 614 -30.71 -5.10 -6.80
C SER A 614 -29.51 -5.66 -6.08
N ASN A 615 -28.35 -5.22 -6.51
CA ASN A 615 -27.08 -5.64 -5.95
C ASN A 615 -26.39 -4.47 -5.22
N VAL A 616 -27.12 -3.37 -4.94
CA VAL A 616 -26.61 -2.23 -4.16
C VAL A 616 -27.57 -1.92 -3.00
N PHE A 617 -27.04 -1.92 -1.79
CA PHE A 617 -27.81 -1.69 -0.56
C PHE A 617 -27.19 -0.56 0.26
N ALA A 618 -28.03 0.23 0.93
CA ALA A 618 -27.59 1.21 1.91
C ALA A 618 -27.74 0.64 3.33
N VAL A 619 -26.83 0.99 4.24
CA VAL A 619 -26.92 0.63 5.66
C VAL A 619 -26.72 1.87 6.51
N ASP A 620 -27.79 2.36 7.13
CA ASP A 620 -27.81 3.63 7.86
C ASP A 620 -28.91 3.75 8.91
N ILE A 621 -28.65 4.58 9.91
CA ILE A 621 -29.64 4.99 10.92
C ILE A 621 -30.55 6.10 10.37
N VAL A 622 -30.04 6.91 9.44
CA VAL A 622 -30.80 7.99 8.79
C VAL A 622 -31.60 7.41 7.62
N ASP A 623 -32.87 7.76 7.51
CA ASP A 623 -33.79 7.17 6.51
C ASP A 623 -33.69 7.85 5.14
N GLN A 624 -33.17 9.07 5.08
CA GLN A 624 -33.07 9.87 3.87
C GLN A 624 -31.63 10.00 3.40
N ALA A 625 -31.42 9.85 2.09
CA ALA A 625 -30.15 10.11 1.45
C ALA A 625 -29.81 11.61 1.50
N PHE A 626 -28.54 11.92 1.68
CA PHE A 626 -28.03 13.27 1.54
C PHE A 626 -28.37 13.88 0.17
N SER A 627 -28.97 15.06 0.16
CA SER A 627 -29.30 15.82 -1.05
C SER A 627 -28.79 17.25 -0.95
N ARG A 628 -27.86 17.64 -1.82
CA ARG A 628 -27.45 19.05 -2.04
C ARG A 628 -27.04 19.25 -3.49
N GLU A 629 -27.31 20.43 -4.01
CA GLU A 629 -27.03 20.79 -5.40
C GLU A 629 -26.38 22.17 -5.48
N ILE A 630 -25.64 22.40 -6.57
CA ILE A 630 -25.14 23.72 -6.95
C ILE A 630 -26.27 24.46 -7.65
N ASP A 631 -26.36 25.77 -7.44
CA ASP A 631 -27.29 26.63 -8.16
C ASP A 631 -27.02 26.56 -9.67
N TYR A 632 -27.82 25.74 -10.36
CA TYR A 632 -27.72 25.49 -11.79
C TYR A 632 -27.94 26.77 -12.61
N GLN A 633 -28.73 27.73 -12.11
CA GLN A 633 -28.97 28.99 -12.81
C GLN A 633 -27.74 29.90 -12.74
N ARG A 634 -27.04 29.89 -11.61
CA ARG A 634 -25.89 30.75 -11.37
C ARG A 634 -24.57 30.16 -11.89
N PHE A 635 -24.40 28.84 -11.82
CA PHE A 635 -23.17 28.13 -12.18
C PHE A 635 -23.46 26.83 -12.96
N PRO A 636 -24.03 26.93 -14.18
CA PRO A 636 -24.55 25.79 -14.92
C PRO A 636 -23.47 24.73 -15.22
N TYR A 637 -22.24 25.14 -15.57
CA TYR A 637 -21.19 24.18 -15.93
C TYR A 637 -20.61 23.50 -14.69
N ALA A 638 -20.42 24.24 -13.59
CA ALA A 638 -20.05 23.66 -12.31
C ALA A 638 -21.09 22.62 -11.85
N ALA A 639 -22.38 22.94 -11.99
CA ALA A 639 -23.47 22.03 -11.65
C ALA A 639 -23.44 20.73 -12.47
N THR A 640 -23.18 20.78 -13.79
CA THR A 640 -23.06 19.56 -14.61
C THR A 640 -21.95 18.61 -14.16
N LYS A 641 -20.84 19.12 -13.60
CA LYS A 641 -19.72 18.28 -13.13
C LYS A 641 -20.07 17.47 -11.89
N VAL A 642 -20.98 17.99 -11.08
CA VAL A 642 -21.42 17.38 -9.81
C VAL A 642 -22.80 16.71 -9.93
N ASP A 643 -23.38 16.65 -11.12
CA ASP A 643 -24.68 16.01 -11.38
C ASP A 643 -24.70 14.54 -10.94
N TYR A 644 -25.85 14.05 -10.47
CA TYR A 644 -25.98 12.74 -9.84
C TYR A 644 -27.39 12.16 -9.97
N LEU A 645 -27.51 10.83 -9.87
CA LEU A 645 -28.80 10.16 -9.87
C LEU A 645 -29.50 10.37 -8.52
N ASN A 646 -30.72 10.91 -8.50
CA ASN A 646 -31.47 11.04 -7.26
C ASN A 646 -32.28 9.76 -6.96
N LEU A 647 -31.65 8.80 -6.29
CA LEU A 647 -32.27 7.51 -5.96
C LEU A 647 -33.04 7.56 -4.63
N GLY A 648 -34.30 7.12 -4.65
CA GLY A 648 -35.12 7.05 -3.44
C GLY A 648 -34.62 6.01 -2.44
N ARG A 649 -34.99 6.16 -1.16
CA ARG A 649 -34.62 5.23 -0.07
C ARG A 649 -35.87 4.59 0.53
N TYR A 650 -35.87 3.27 0.61
CA TYR A 650 -36.89 2.53 1.33
C TYR A 650 -36.27 1.76 2.49
N VAL A 651 -36.71 2.07 3.71
CA VAL A 651 -36.16 1.47 4.94
C VAL A 651 -36.78 0.09 5.15
N VAL A 652 -35.92 -0.92 5.21
CA VAL A 652 -36.30 -2.32 5.47
C VAL A 652 -36.16 -2.60 6.97
N GLU A 653 -37.30 -2.65 7.64
CA GLU A 653 -37.40 -3.05 9.05
C GLU A 653 -37.07 -4.54 9.25
N ASP A 654 -36.72 -4.95 10.47
CA ASP A 654 -36.41 -6.34 10.79
C ASP A 654 -37.62 -7.28 10.55
N THR A 655 -38.83 -6.76 10.69
CA THR A 655 -40.09 -7.48 10.43
C THR A 655 -40.53 -7.41 8.97
N CYS A 656 -39.76 -6.78 8.10
CA CYS A 656 -40.02 -6.67 6.67
C CYS A 656 -39.21 -7.71 5.89
N LEU A 657 -39.84 -8.43 4.95
CA LEU A 657 -39.21 -9.35 4.02
C LEU A 657 -39.07 -8.66 2.65
N PRO A 658 -37.88 -8.21 2.24
CA PRO A 658 -37.68 -7.64 0.91
C PRO A 658 -37.56 -8.75 -0.14
N MET A 659 -38.21 -8.54 -1.27
CA MET A 659 -38.15 -9.35 -2.47
C MET A 659 -37.72 -8.44 -3.62
N ILE A 660 -36.65 -8.86 -4.28
CA ILE A 660 -36.09 -8.16 -5.41
C ILE A 660 -36.34 -9.04 -6.63
N VAL A 661 -37.12 -8.52 -7.58
CA VAL A 661 -37.47 -9.26 -8.78
C VAL A 661 -36.45 -8.94 -9.87
N ASP A 662 -35.49 -9.84 -10.06
CA ASP A 662 -34.36 -9.62 -10.95
C ASP A 662 -34.69 -9.99 -12.42
N LEU A 663 -34.52 -9.05 -13.37
CA LEU A 663 -34.53 -9.38 -14.81
C LEU A 663 -33.14 -9.88 -15.22
N PRO A 664 -33.03 -11.03 -15.90
CA PRO A 664 -31.83 -11.32 -16.67
C PRO A 664 -31.58 -10.17 -17.68
N PHE A 665 -30.33 -9.72 -17.80
CA PHE A 665 -29.93 -8.66 -18.72
C PHE A 665 -30.48 -8.91 -20.14
N GLY A 666 -31.25 -7.95 -20.68
CA GLY A 666 -31.87 -8.05 -22.02
C GLY A 666 -33.23 -8.77 -22.09
N CYS A 667 -33.75 -9.30 -20.97
CA CYS A 667 -35.13 -9.79 -20.91
C CYS A 667 -36.10 -8.65 -20.58
N HIS A 668 -37.15 -8.46 -21.38
CA HIS A 668 -38.20 -7.46 -21.15
C HIS A 668 -39.58 -8.09 -20.90
N ASN A 669 -39.66 -9.36 -20.48
CA ASN A 669 -40.91 -10.11 -20.45
C ASN A 669 -41.71 -9.88 -19.14
N PRO A 670 -42.85 -9.17 -19.16
CA PRO A 670 -43.63 -8.85 -17.97
C PRO A 670 -44.34 -10.05 -17.34
N GLN A 671 -44.44 -11.20 -18.02
CA GLN A 671 -45.14 -12.39 -17.51
C GLN A 671 -44.32 -13.18 -16.46
N LEU A 672 -42.98 -13.09 -16.48
CA LEU A 672 -42.09 -13.78 -15.53
C LEU A 672 -42.18 -13.20 -14.10
N TYR A 673 -42.14 -11.86 -13.93
CA TYR A 673 -43.36 -11.14 -13.54
C TYR A 673 -44.21 -11.74 -12.43
N SER A 674 -45.44 -12.04 -12.86
CA SER A 674 -46.58 -12.36 -12.05
C SER A 674 -46.44 -13.70 -11.34
N GLU A 675 -45.85 -14.71 -11.97
CA GLU A 675 -45.81 -16.07 -11.41
C GLU A 675 -44.92 -16.17 -10.17
N ASN A 676 -43.74 -15.55 -10.19
CA ASN A 676 -42.83 -15.54 -9.04
C ASN A 676 -43.41 -14.70 -7.89
N ILE A 677 -43.89 -13.49 -8.19
CA ILE A 677 -44.51 -12.62 -7.19
C ILE A 677 -45.70 -13.34 -6.52
N GLU A 678 -46.57 -13.98 -7.29
CA GLU A 678 -47.72 -14.72 -6.78
C GLU A 678 -47.30 -15.83 -5.81
N LYS A 679 -46.31 -16.64 -6.20
CA LYS A 679 -45.80 -17.73 -5.37
C LYS A 679 -45.32 -17.22 -4.01
N TRP A 680 -44.48 -16.19 -4.01
CA TRP A 680 -43.90 -15.64 -2.79
C TRP A 680 -44.95 -14.97 -1.89
N VAL A 681 -45.90 -14.25 -2.48
CA VAL A 681 -47.02 -13.68 -1.74
C VAL A 681 -47.81 -14.81 -1.05
N ARG A 682 -48.12 -15.91 -1.76
CA ARG A 682 -48.79 -17.07 -1.16
C ARG A 682 -47.98 -17.70 -0.03
N GLU A 683 -46.66 -17.84 -0.19
CA GLU A 683 -45.77 -18.34 0.85
C GLU A 683 -45.71 -17.43 2.08
N PHE A 684 -45.69 -16.11 1.89
CA PHE A 684 -45.70 -15.13 2.96
C PHE A 684 -46.97 -15.23 3.81
N PHE A 685 -48.14 -15.48 3.20
CA PHE A 685 -49.40 -15.67 3.94
C PHE A 685 -49.61 -17.08 4.51
N ALA A 686 -48.85 -18.07 4.04
CA ALA A 686 -48.96 -19.44 4.53
C ALA A 686 -48.47 -19.57 5.99
N PRO A 687 -49.07 -20.48 6.79
CA PRO A 687 -48.58 -20.79 8.13
C PRO A 687 -47.24 -21.51 8.03
N SER A 688 -46.15 -20.75 8.22
CA SER A 688 -44.77 -21.23 8.12
C SER A 688 -43.92 -20.57 9.18
N GLN A 689 -43.16 -21.37 9.93
CA GLN A 689 -42.20 -20.89 10.93
C GLN A 689 -41.14 -19.96 10.31
N ARG A 690 -40.90 -20.08 8.99
CA ARG A 690 -39.98 -19.21 8.23
C ARG A 690 -40.48 -17.79 8.05
N TYR A 691 -41.80 -17.59 7.92
CA TYR A 691 -42.40 -16.31 7.56
C TYR A 691 -43.26 -15.68 8.67
N GLU A 692 -43.40 -16.38 9.81
CA GLU A 692 -44.24 -15.96 10.93
C GLU A 692 -43.73 -14.68 11.62
N SER A 693 -42.41 -14.46 11.64
CA SER A 693 -41.79 -13.27 12.21
C SER A 693 -41.92 -12.01 11.36
N PHE A 694 -42.37 -12.14 10.09
CA PHE A 694 -42.49 -11.01 9.17
C PHE A 694 -43.94 -10.52 9.08
N ASN A 695 -44.12 -9.22 9.25
CA ASN A 695 -45.41 -8.53 9.11
C ASN A 695 -45.52 -7.75 7.80
N GLU A 696 -44.42 -7.61 7.06
CA GLU A 696 -44.38 -6.92 5.77
C GLU A 696 -43.63 -7.74 4.71
N LEU A 697 -44.13 -7.76 3.48
CA LEU A 697 -43.45 -8.23 2.28
C LEU A 697 -43.28 -7.04 1.33
N VAL A 698 -42.04 -6.63 1.07
CA VAL A 698 -41.72 -5.55 0.11
C VAL A 698 -41.28 -6.17 -1.20
N ILE A 699 -41.77 -5.67 -2.32
CA ILE A 699 -41.40 -6.11 -3.66
C ILE A 699 -40.89 -4.91 -4.44
N THR A 700 -39.70 -5.05 -5.05
CA THR A 700 -39.07 -4.03 -5.88
C THR A 700 -38.52 -4.62 -7.17
N ASN A 701 -38.37 -3.78 -8.20
CA ASN A 701 -37.81 -4.16 -9.50
C ASN A 701 -36.33 -3.75 -9.59
N SER A 702 -35.54 -4.55 -10.30
CA SER A 702 -34.09 -4.42 -10.36
C SER A 702 -33.54 -3.36 -11.30
N PHE A 703 -34.30 -2.92 -12.30
CA PHE A 703 -33.81 -2.00 -13.34
C PHE A 703 -34.45 -0.60 -13.28
N PRO A 704 -33.68 0.48 -13.57
CA PRO A 704 -34.26 1.78 -13.86
C PRO A 704 -35.22 1.63 -15.04
N SER A 705 -36.44 2.14 -14.90
CA SER A 705 -37.52 1.89 -15.86
C SER A 705 -38.10 3.21 -16.34
N PRO A 706 -38.37 3.39 -17.65
CA PRO A 706 -38.96 4.63 -18.15
C PRO A 706 -40.33 4.86 -17.51
N GLU A 707 -40.73 6.12 -17.37
CA GLU A 707 -41.96 6.62 -16.73
C GLU A 707 -43.24 5.81 -17.08
N SER A 708 -43.29 5.23 -18.29
CA SER A 708 -44.35 4.32 -18.78
C SER A 708 -44.50 2.99 -18.02
N SER A 709 -43.49 2.55 -17.26
CA SER A 709 -43.46 1.27 -16.55
C SER A 709 -44.24 1.31 -15.24
N LEU A 710 -44.40 2.49 -14.64
CA LEU A 710 -45.35 2.70 -13.54
C LEU A 710 -46.74 2.30 -14.00
N ASN A 711 -47.24 2.87 -15.09
CA ASN A 711 -48.57 2.53 -15.61
C ASN A 711 -48.75 1.04 -15.91
N LYS A 712 -47.70 0.33 -16.34
CA LYS A 712 -47.71 -1.13 -16.54
C LYS A 712 -47.73 -1.92 -15.23
N LEU A 713 -46.95 -1.51 -14.23
CA LEU A 713 -46.98 -2.10 -12.89
C LEU A 713 -48.37 -1.87 -12.25
N TRP A 714 -48.94 -0.68 -12.45
CA TRP A 714 -50.29 -0.30 -12.06
C TRP A 714 -51.38 -1.10 -12.81
N GLU A 715 -51.23 -1.38 -14.10
CA GLU A 715 -52.11 -2.31 -14.85
C GLU A 715 -52.01 -3.75 -14.33
N GLN A 716 -50.82 -4.21 -13.94
CA GLN A 716 -50.61 -5.53 -13.34
C GLN A 716 -51.22 -5.65 -11.92
N ILE A 717 -51.27 -4.56 -11.15
CA ILE A 717 -51.93 -4.56 -9.83
C ILE A 717 -53.44 -4.82 -9.95
N ASN A 718 -54.10 -4.36 -11.02
CA ASN A 718 -55.49 -4.72 -11.31
C ASN A 718 -55.68 -6.23 -11.60
N THR A 719 -54.61 -6.95 -11.95
CA THR A 719 -54.61 -8.42 -12.12
C THR A 719 -54.34 -9.19 -10.83
N LEU A 720 -54.07 -8.53 -9.70
CA LEU A 720 -53.87 -9.18 -8.38
C LEU A 720 -55.18 -9.43 -7.61
N ASN A 721 -56.32 -8.89 -8.04
CA ASN A 721 -57.61 -9.14 -7.39
C ASN A 721 -57.94 -10.65 -7.22
N PRO A 722 -57.70 -11.53 -8.21
CA PRO A 722 -57.85 -12.98 -8.04
C PRO A 722 -56.89 -13.58 -7.01
N LEU A 723 -55.68 -13.04 -6.89
CA LEU A 723 -54.70 -13.46 -5.88
C LEU A 723 -55.17 -13.07 -4.47
N TRP A 724 -55.66 -11.84 -4.29
CA TRP A 724 -56.23 -11.37 -3.02
C TRP A 724 -57.45 -12.18 -2.61
N GLU A 725 -58.38 -12.44 -3.54
CA GLU A 725 -59.52 -13.34 -3.30
C GLU A 725 -59.07 -14.74 -2.89
N SER A 726 -58.04 -15.28 -3.55
CA SER A 726 -57.48 -16.58 -3.20
C SER A 726 -56.84 -16.60 -1.81
N ILE A 727 -56.12 -15.55 -1.41
CA ILE A 727 -55.56 -15.42 -0.06
C ILE A 727 -56.67 -15.31 1.00
N CYS A 728 -57.74 -14.56 0.71
CA CYS A 728 -58.91 -14.48 1.57
C CYS A 728 -59.52 -15.86 1.80
N GLN A 729 -59.76 -16.61 0.71
CA GLN A 729 -60.39 -17.93 0.77
C GLN A 729 -59.49 -18.99 1.44
N GLN A 730 -58.19 -18.98 1.15
CA GLN A 730 -57.27 -20.03 1.57
C GLN A 730 -56.69 -19.80 2.97
N TYR A 731 -56.37 -18.55 3.32
CA TYR A 731 -55.64 -18.23 4.55
C TYR A 731 -56.45 -17.35 5.53
N GLY A 732 -57.59 -16.79 5.12
CA GLY A 732 -58.49 -16.04 5.98
C GLY A 732 -58.06 -14.59 6.28
N TYR A 733 -57.13 -14.04 5.51
CA TYR A 733 -56.70 -12.63 5.61
C TYR A 733 -57.57 -11.76 4.71
N ILE A 734 -58.14 -10.68 5.25
CA ILE A 734 -59.02 -9.76 4.52
C ILE A 734 -58.27 -8.45 4.23
N PRO A 735 -58.25 -7.94 2.98
CA PRO A 735 -57.67 -6.64 2.67
C PRO A 735 -58.48 -5.51 3.34
N GLU A 736 -57.80 -4.62 4.07
CA GLU A 736 -58.45 -3.49 4.76
C GLU A 736 -58.26 -2.16 4.04
N ILE A 737 -56.99 -1.78 3.85
CA ILE A 737 -56.58 -0.44 3.45
C ILE A 737 -55.46 -0.55 2.43
N MET A 738 -55.52 0.33 1.43
CA MET A 738 -54.42 0.61 0.51
C MET A 738 -53.84 1.98 0.84
N GLU A 739 -52.53 2.03 1.07
CA GLU A 739 -51.77 3.24 1.40
C GLU A 739 -50.81 3.59 0.27
N LEU A 740 -50.77 4.87 -0.11
CA LEU A 740 -49.71 5.38 -0.98
C LEU A 740 -48.51 5.78 -0.13
N LEU A 741 -47.32 5.33 -0.52
CA LEU A 741 -46.10 5.73 0.16
C LEU A 741 -45.78 7.22 -0.11
N PRO A 742 -45.16 7.92 0.85
CA PRO A 742 -44.73 9.31 0.66
C PRO A 742 -43.89 9.50 -0.60
N ASN A 743 -43.94 10.70 -1.18
CA ASN A 743 -43.10 11.11 -2.33
C ASN A 743 -43.20 10.19 -3.55
N GLY A 744 -44.29 9.40 -3.67
CA GLY A 744 -44.49 8.51 -4.81
C GLY A 744 -43.61 7.27 -4.82
N GLN A 745 -43.07 6.85 -3.68
CA GLN A 745 -42.15 5.69 -3.57
C GLN A 745 -42.81 4.33 -3.84
N GLY A 746 -44.14 4.27 -3.84
CA GLY A 746 -44.89 3.03 -4.07
C GLY A 746 -46.23 3.01 -3.37
N MET A 747 -46.75 1.81 -3.13
CA MET A 747 -47.99 1.58 -2.38
C MET A 747 -47.88 0.36 -1.47
N SER A 748 -48.79 0.28 -0.49
CA SER A 748 -48.90 -0.86 0.42
C SER A 748 -50.35 -1.30 0.55
N GLN A 749 -50.60 -2.61 0.46
CA GLN A 749 -51.88 -3.22 0.78
C GLN A 749 -51.79 -3.91 2.15
N ILE A 750 -52.64 -3.50 3.08
CA ILE A 750 -52.72 -4.08 4.43
C ILE A 750 -53.82 -5.14 4.47
N PHE A 751 -53.52 -6.25 5.12
CA PHE A 751 -54.39 -7.40 5.33
C PHE A 751 -54.51 -7.70 6.83
N ARG A 752 -55.73 -7.99 7.28
CA ARG A 752 -56.00 -8.37 8.67
C ARG A 752 -56.58 -9.78 8.76
N LYS A 753 -56.11 -10.52 9.76
CA LYS A 753 -56.73 -11.76 10.24
C LYS A 753 -56.70 -11.74 11.76
N GLU A 754 -57.86 -11.60 12.39
CA GLU A 754 -57.97 -11.47 13.86
C GLU A 754 -57.05 -10.33 14.39
N ASN A 755 -56.07 -10.67 15.24
CA ASN A 755 -55.07 -9.73 15.78
C ASN A 755 -53.77 -9.67 14.95
N CYS A 756 -53.67 -10.39 13.83
CA CYS A 756 -52.50 -10.43 12.97
C CYS A 756 -52.67 -9.46 11.79
N LEU A 757 -51.68 -8.60 11.60
CA LEU A 757 -51.58 -7.67 10.49
C LEU A 757 -50.43 -8.09 9.56
N LYS A 758 -50.72 -8.20 8.27
CA LYS A 758 -49.73 -8.42 7.22
C LYS A 758 -49.84 -7.35 6.16
N LYS A 759 -48.72 -6.84 5.67
CA LYS A 759 -48.61 -5.77 4.69
C LYS A 759 -47.86 -6.26 3.47
N VAL A 760 -48.35 -5.97 2.28
CA VAL A 760 -47.63 -6.21 1.01
C VAL A 760 -47.37 -4.87 0.36
N THR A 761 -46.10 -4.54 0.16
CA THR A 761 -45.63 -3.24 -0.32
C THR A 761 -45.00 -3.40 -1.69
N LEU A 762 -45.42 -2.58 -2.65
CA LEU A 762 -44.90 -2.54 -4.01
C LEU A 762 -44.17 -1.20 -4.21
N LEU A 763 -42.87 -1.25 -4.46
CA LEU A 763 -42.06 -0.06 -4.69
C LEU A 763 -42.03 0.31 -6.17
N VAL A 764 -41.91 1.61 -6.43
CA VAL A 764 -41.56 2.10 -7.76
C VAL A 764 -40.13 1.70 -8.13
N PRO A 765 -39.75 1.66 -9.42
CA PRO A 765 -38.35 1.48 -9.82
C PRO A 765 -37.42 2.52 -9.15
N GLU A 766 -36.12 2.22 -9.09
CA GLU A 766 -35.09 3.18 -8.61
C GLU A 766 -35.14 3.48 -7.09
N GLN A 767 -35.73 2.59 -6.30
CA GLN A 767 -35.62 2.62 -4.83
C GLN A 767 -34.46 1.74 -4.36
N ILE A 768 -33.56 2.32 -3.56
CA ILE A 768 -32.53 1.59 -2.83
C ILE A 768 -33.10 1.09 -1.50
N LEU A 769 -32.91 -0.20 -1.24
CA LEU A 769 -33.26 -0.79 0.05
C LEU A 769 -32.20 -0.40 1.09
N SER A 770 -32.66 0.23 2.17
CA SER A 770 -31.84 0.73 3.27
C SER A 770 -32.09 -0.09 4.52
N PHE A 771 -31.03 -0.58 5.16
CA PHE A 771 -31.10 -1.40 6.38
C PHE A 771 -30.50 -0.66 7.57
N LYS A 772 -30.93 -0.99 8.80
CA LYS A 772 -30.31 -0.43 10.02
C LYS A 772 -28.99 -1.11 10.39
N LYS A 773 -28.84 -2.39 10.05
CA LYS A 773 -27.63 -3.20 10.28
C LYS A 773 -27.29 -4.04 9.05
N VAL A 774 -26.00 -4.30 8.87
CA VAL A 774 -25.50 -5.11 7.74
C VAL A 774 -25.62 -6.62 8.00
N THR A 775 -25.78 -7.04 9.26
CA THR A 775 -25.86 -8.44 9.70
C THR A 775 -26.80 -9.29 8.83
N ARG A 776 -28.01 -8.79 8.58
CA ARG A 776 -29.01 -9.49 7.74
C ARG A 776 -28.58 -9.61 6.29
N LEU A 777 -27.91 -8.60 5.72
CA LEU A 777 -27.35 -8.67 4.38
C LEU A 777 -26.21 -9.69 4.32
N ILE A 778 -25.40 -9.79 5.38
CA ILE A 778 -24.37 -10.81 5.51
C ILE A 778 -25.00 -12.20 5.49
N GLU A 779 -26.02 -12.47 6.29
CA GLU A 779 -26.71 -13.77 6.29
C GLU A 779 -27.31 -14.14 4.93
N ASN A 780 -27.65 -13.14 4.11
CA ASN A 780 -28.23 -13.30 2.77
C ASN A 780 -27.19 -13.14 1.63
N HIS A 781 -25.93 -13.50 1.90
CA HIS A 781 -24.85 -13.55 0.91
C HIS A 781 -24.51 -12.21 0.24
N ILE A 782 -24.30 -11.14 1.03
CA ILE A 782 -23.59 -9.96 0.52
C ILE A 782 -22.11 -10.31 0.26
N ASP A 783 -21.59 -9.87 -0.89
CA ASP A 783 -20.22 -10.19 -1.36
C ASP A 783 -19.20 -9.14 -0.91
N THR A 784 -19.61 -7.88 -0.88
CA THR A 784 -18.76 -6.73 -0.60
C THR A 784 -19.47 -5.75 0.32
N ILE A 785 -18.74 -5.25 1.31
CA ILE A 785 -19.19 -4.19 2.21
C ILE A 785 -18.23 -3.02 2.09
N ILE A 786 -18.76 -1.83 1.82
CA ILE A 786 -17.99 -0.58 1.78
C ILE A 786 -18.41 0.29 2.97
N GLY A 787 -17.45 0.69 3.80
CA GLY A 787 -17.66 1.56 4.97
C GLY A 787 -17.36 3.04 4.69
N MET A 788 -18.32 3.92 4.99
CA MET A 788 -18.27 5.38 4.70
C MET A 788 -18.64 6.28 5.88
N THR A 789 -18.72 5.76 7.11
CA THR A 789 -19.23 6.51 8.28
C THR A 789 -18.14 7.21 9.09
N GLY A 790 -16.91 6.70 9.04
CA GLY A 790 -15.83 7.09 9.94
C GLY A 790 -16.13 6.79 11.42
N LEU A 791 -17.03 5.84 11.72
CA LEU A 791 -17.39 5.38 13.07
C LEU A 791 -17.29 3.85 13.17
N PRO A 792 -17.02 3.24 14.35
CA PRO A 792 -16.80 1.80 14.48
C PRO A 792 -18.14 1.06 14.58
N VAL A 793 -18.72 0.82 13.40
CA VAL A 793 -20.09 0.32 13.22
C VAL A 793 -20.17 -1.16 12.87
N PHE A 794 -19.13 -1.74 12.27
CA PHE A 794 -19.08 -3.16 11.94
C PHE A 794 -18.44 -3.93 13.10
N ASP A 795 -19.21 -4.83 13.73
CA ASP A 795 -18.87 -5.42 15.03
C ASP A 795 -18.75 -6.95 15.02
N GLU A 796 -18.57 -7.54 16.20
CA GLU A 796 -18.40 -8.98 16.36
C GLU A 796 -19.64 -9.80 15.94
N GLN A 797 -20.85 -9.22 15.99
CA GLN A 797 -22.07 -9.88 15.54
C GLN A 797 -22.11 -10.01 14.02
N ASP A 798 -21.59 -9.02 13.29
CA ASP A 798 -21.49 -9.07 11.83
C ASP A 798 -20.49 -10.14 11.37
N ILE A 799 -19.36 -10.27 12.06
CA ILE A 799 -18.42 -11.38 11.85
C ILE A 799 -19.06 -12.72 12.16
N ASN A 800 -19.80 -12.81 13.26
CA ASN A 800 -20.52 -14.02 13.63
C ASN A 800 -21.53 -14.46 12.56
N ALA A 801 -22.24 -13.51 11.96
CA ALA A 801 -23.15 -13.76 10.83
C ALA A 801 -22.39 -14.28 9.60
N PHE A 802 -21.19 -13.76 9.31
CA PHE A 802 -20.36 -14.27 8.22
C PHE A 802 -19.86 -15.70 8.50
N LEU A 803 -19.42 -15.98 9.73
CA LEU A 803 -18.96 -17.32 10.12
C LEU A 803 -20.08 -18.36 10.09
N THR A 804 -21.32 -17.97 10.38
CA THR A 804 -22.48 -18.88 10.36
C THR A 804 -23.20 -18.94 9.02
N ARG A 805 -22.85 -18.04 8.08
CA ARG A 805 -23.37 -18.04 6.70
C ARG A 805 -23.15 -19.41 6.05
N LYS A 806 -24.24 -20.05 5.62
CA LYS A 806 -24.20 -21.35 4.93
C LYS A 806 -23.75 -21.15 3.49
N HIS A 807 -23.08 -22.13 2.87
CA HIS A 807 -22.82 -22.08 1.43
C HIS A 807 -24.13 -22.01 0.63
N SER A 808 -24.12 -21.24 -0.47
CA SER A 808 -25.29 -21.16 -1.35
C SER A 808 -25.54 -22.52 -1.98
N GLN A 809 -26.81 -22.97 -1.96
CA GLN A 809 -27.21 -24.29 -2.46
C GLN A 809 -26.98 -24.47 -3.97
N ASP A 810 -26.67 -23.39 -4.71
CA ASP A 810 -26.43 -23.39 -6.14
C ASP A 810 -24.97 -23.66 -6.53
N SER A 811 -24.04 -23.78 -5.57
CA SER A 811 -22.65 -24.14 -5.82
C SER A 811 -22.46 -25.66 -5.89
N VAL A 812 -22.28 -26.18 -7.10
CA VAL A 812 -22.07 -27.62 -7.38
C VAL A 812 -20.71 -28.12 -6.90
N GLU A 813 -19.82 -27.23 -6.47
CA GLU A 813 -18.45 -27.55 -6.05
C GLU A 813 -18.33 -27.64 -4.52
N GLN A 814 -18.05 -28.85 -4.02
CA GLN A 814 -17.80 -29.16 -2.61
C GLN A 814 -16.59 -28.42 -1.99
N ASP A 815 -15.81 -27.68 -2.79
CA ASP A 815 -14.61 -26.93 -2.40
C ASP A 815 -14.76 -25.40 -2.54
N SER A 816 -15.96 -24.86 -2.76
CA SER A 816 -16.15 -23.41 -2.89
C SER A 816 -15.82 -22.68 -1.58
N VAL A 817 -15.08 -21.57 -1.66
CA VAL A 817 -14.72 -20.73 -0.50
C VAL A 817 -15.72 -19.58 -0.41
N ASP A 818 -16.39 -19.43 0.75
CA ASP A 818 -17.31 -18.31 0.99
C ASP A 818 -16.51 -17.04 1.30
N GLU A 819 -16.68 -16.01 0.47
CA GLU A 819 -15.88 -14.80 0.49
C GLU A 819 -16.69 -13.59 0.98
N LEU A 820 -16.05 -12.76 1.82
CA LEU A 820 -16.54 -11.43 2.16
C LEU A 820 -15.41 -10.41 2.00
N VAL A 821 -15.64 -9.40 1.17
CA VAL A 821 -14.71 -8.29 0.97
C VAL A 821 -15.17 -7.08 1.76
N LEU A 822 -14.29 -6.56 2.61
CA LEU A 822 -14.46 -5.33 3.36
C LEU A 822 -13.55 -4.26 2.76
N SER A 823 -14.15 -3.13 2.39
CA SER A 823 -13.45 -1.96 1.84
C SER A 823 -13.80 -0.74 2.66
N SER A 824 -12.80 0.00 3.15
CA SER A 824 -13.04 1.25 3.87
C SER A 824 -12.79 2.44 2.97
N GLY A 825 -13.78 3.33 2.85
CA GLY A 825 -13.59 4.67 2.30
C GLY A 825 -13.11 5.69 3.34
N SER A 826 -13.05 5.31 4.63
CA SER A 826 -12.54 6.17 5.69
C SER A 826 -11.05 5.96 5.96
N SER A 827 -10.40 7.01 6.47
CA SER A 827 -9.06 6.91 7.06
C SER A 827 -9.04 5.93 8.21
N LYS A 828 -8.28 4.82 8.03
CA LYS A 828 -7.89 3.83 9.05
C LYS A 828 -8.90 2.71 9.33
N ASP A 829 -9.71 2.31 8.36
CA ASP A 829 -10.69 1.21 8.49
C ASP A 829 -11.58 1.34 9.72
N TYR A 830 -11.95 2.58 10.07
CA TYR A 830 -12.52 2.85 11.38
C TYR A 830 -13.85 2.13 11.58
N GLU A 831 -14.61 1.95 10.49
CA GLU A 831 -15.81 1.12 10.40
C GLU A 831 -15.58 -0.31 10.86
N PHE A 832 -14.43 -0.89 10.50
CA PHE A 832 -14.06 -2.27 10.78
C PHE A 832 -13.16 -2.41 12.00
N LYS A 833 -12.83 -1.33 12.72
CA LYS A 833 -11.89 -1.33 13.84
C LYS A 833 -12.23 -2.40 14.88
N LYS A 834 -13.51 -2.54 15.26
CA LYS A 834 -13.96 -3.57 16.22
C LYS A 834 -13.68 -4.98 15.71
N ALA A 835 -14.00 -5.27 14.45
CA ALA A 835 -13.74 -6.56 13.84
C ALA A 835 -12.24 -6.86 13.68
N ILE A 836 -11.43 -5.87 13.31
CA ILE A 836 -9.96 -6.01 13.23
C ILE A 836 -9.40 -6.35 14.60
N THR A 837 -9.76 -5.57 15.63
CA THR A 837 -9.35 -5.83 17.01
C THR A 837 -9.77 -7.24 17.45
N PHE A 838 -11.00 -7.64 17.16
CA PHE A 838 -11.50 -8.98 17.45
C PHE A 838 -10.68 -10.09 16.76
N PHE A 839 -10.32 -9.94 15.49
CA PHE A 839 -9.47 -10.92 14.79
C PHE A 839 -8.05 -10.97 15.35
N ASP A 840 -7.46 -9.82 15.69
CA ASP A 840 -6.13 -9.77 16.30
C ASP A 840 -6.15 -10.43 17.70
N GLU A 841 -7.16 -10.16 18.53
CA GLU A 841 -7.37 -10.84 19.82
C GLU A 841 -7.50 -12.37 19.64
N LEU A 842 -8.29 -12.83 18.66
CA LEU A 842 -8.41 -14.26 18.35
C LEU A 842 -7.10 -14.89 17.87
N LEU A 843 -6.33 -14.21 17.02
CA LEU A 843 -5.03 -14.69 16.56
C LEU A 843 -4.02 -14.81 17.71
N GLU A 844 -4.01 -13.85 18.64
CA GLU A 844 -3.18 -13.91 19.85
C GLU A 844 -3.61 -15.08 20.75
N ILE A 845 -4.91 -15.27 20.97
CA ILE A 845 -5.44 -16.42 21.72
C ILE A 845 -4.99 -17.73 21.06
N LEU A 846 -5.08 -17.87 19.73
CA LEU A 846 -4.75 -19.13 19.05
C LEU A 846 -3.23 -19.42 18.99
N SER A 847 -2.37 -18.39 19.00
CA SER A 847 -0.92 -18.50 18.77
C SER A 847 -0.05 -18.82 20.00
N GLN A 848 -0.62 -18.86 21.22
CA GLN A 848 0.08 -19.21 22.49
C GLN A 848 1.23 -18.26 22.92
N LYS A 849 1.37 -17.07 22.33
CA LYS A 849 2.33 -16.05 22.83
C LYS A 849 1.81 -15.39 24.12
N THR A 850 2.76 -14.91 24.95
CA THR A 850 2.66 -14.30 26.29
C THR A 850 1.40 -13.47 26.56
N LEU A 851 0.30 -14.13 26.90
CA LEU A 851 -0.94 -13.49 27.36
C LEU A 851 -1.17 -13.84 28.83
N ASN A 852 -1.36 -12.81 29.66
CA ASN A 852 -1.79 -13.01 31.04
C ASN A 852 -3.16 -13.71 31.05
N THR A 853 -3.32 -14.73 31.89
CA THR A 853 -4.56 -15.47 32.10
C THR A 853 -5.76 -14.54 32.38
N GLU A 854 -5.57 -13.47 33.14
CA GLU A 854 -6.62 -12.49 33.44
C GLU A 854 -7.15 -11.78 32.19
N GLN A 855 -6.25 -11.46 31.25
CA GLN A 855 -6.59 -10.82 29.99
C GLN A 855 -7.39 -11.78 29.09
N GLN A 856 -6.97 -13.05 29.03
CA GLN A 856 -7.70 -14.09 28.27
C GLN A 856 -9.13 -14.27 28.79
N LEU A 857 -9.30 -14.39 30.11
CA LEU A 857 -10.62 -14.55 30.72
C LEU A 857 -11.52 -13.33 30.51
N THR A 858 -10.93 -12.12 30.48
CA THR A 858 -11.68 -10.90 30.17
C THR A 858 -12.19 -10.91 28.72
N TRP A 859 -11.38 -11.34 27.76
CA TRP A 859 -11.80 -11.49 26.37
C TRP A 859 -12.86 -12.58 26.20
N TYR A 860 -12.68 -13.75 26.82
CA TYR A 860 -13.70 -14.80 26.79
C TYR A 860 -15.03 -14.32 27.36
N ALA A 861 -15.04 -13.65 28.52
CA ALA A 861 -16.26 -13.10 29.12
C ALA A 861 -17.03 -12.22 28.14
N LYS A 862 -16.33 -11.32 27.42
CA LYS A 862 -16.90 -10.47 26.37
C LYS A 862 -17.49 -11.31 25.23
N TYR A 863 -16.79 -12.34 24.75
CA TYR A 863 -17.26 -13.19 23.65
C TYR A 863 -18.50 -14.02 24.02
N TYR A 864 -18.56 -14.53 25.26
CA TYR A 864 -19.73 -15.23 25.80
C TYR A 864 -20.93 -14.28 25.96
N GLU A 865 -20.72 -13.06 26.46
CA GLU A 865 -21.77 -12.03 26.57
C GLU A 865 -22.40 -11.71 25.21
N GLN A 866 -21.57 -11.64 24.16
CA GLN A 866 -22.02 -11.39 22.80
C GLN A 866 -22.64 -12.61 22.10
N LYS A 867 -22.66 -13.79 22.73
CA LYS A 867 -23.24 -15.05 22.21
C LYS A 867 -22.69 -15.46 20.83
N LEU A 868 -21.37 -15.43 20.68
CA LEU A 868 -20.70 -15.77 19.41
C LEU A 868 -20.74 -17.28 19.13
N CYS A 869 -20.99 -17.68 17.89
CA CYS A 869 -21.31 -19.06 17.49
C CYS A 869 -20.20 -20.08 17.78
N PHE A 870 -18.94 -19.66 17.72
CA PHE A 870 -17.77 -20.51 17.99
C PHE A 870 -17.50 -20.68 19.49
N ILE A 871 -18.31 -20.02 20.34
CA ILE A 871 -18.31 -20.07 21.80
C ILE A 871 -19.61 -20.74 22.32
N LEU A 872 -20.65 -20.92 21.48
CA LEU A 872 -21.91 -21.57 21.84
C LEU A 872 -21.76 -23.11 21.86
N ASP A 873 -21.42 -23.64 23.02
CA ASP A 873 -21.37 -25.06 23.36
C ASP A 873 -22.32 -25.42 24.53
N SER A 874 -22.32 -26.69 24.96
CA SER A 874 -23.15 -27.14 26.09
C SER A 874 -22.80 -26.48 27.42
N ASP A 875 -21.59 -25.93 27.54
CA ASP A 875 -21.01 -25.44 28.78
C ASP A 875 -21.02 -23.90 28.86
N THR A 876 -21.60 -23.25 27.85
CA THR A 876 -21.56 -21.80 27.63
C THR A 876 -22.19 -21.01 28.77
N GLU A 877 -23.35 -21.45 29.26
CA GLU A 877 -24.02 -20.78 30.37
C GLU A 877 -23.18 -20.84 31.64
N VAL A 878 -22.56 -21.98 31.91
CA VAL A 878 -21.68 -22.20 33.08
C VAL A 878 -20.46 -21.29 32.99
N ILE A 879 -19.77 -21.30 31.84
CA ILE A 879 -18.54 -20.53 31.65
C ILE A 879 -18.85 -19.04 31.74
N ASN A 880 -19.89 -18.57 31.05
CA ASN A 880 -20.30 -17.18 31.10
C ASN A 880 -20.59 -16.74 32.53
N GLU A 881 -21.32 -17.54 33.33
CA GLU A 881 -21.61 -17.22 34.73
C GLU A 881 -20.35 -17.22 35.62
N VAL A 882 -19.39 -18.12 35.36
CA VAL A 882 -18.15 -18.23 36.12
C VAL A 882 -17.22 -17.03 35.89
N ILE A 883 -17.15 -16.50 34.66
CA ILE A 883 -16.16 -15.48 34.27
C ILE A 883 -16.73 -14.05 34.15
N SER A 884 -18.04 -13.86 34.34
CA SER A 884 -18.71 -12.57 34.11
C SER A 884 -18.28 -11.50 35.13
N SER A 885 -18.33 -11.76 36.44
CA SER A 885 -17.69 -10.96 37.51
C SER A 885 -18.06 -11.47 38.92
N PRO A 886 -17.17 -11.43 39.93
CA PRO A 886 -15.74 -11.01 39.92
C PRO A 886 -14.77 -12.12 39.46
N ARG A 887 -13.65 -11.75 38.82
CA ARG A 887 -12.68 -12.71 38.23
C ARG A 887 -11.52 -13.07 39.17
N THR A 888 -11.74 -13.03 40.48
CA THR A 888 -10.70 -13.46 41.43
C THR A 888 -10.56 -14.98 41.43
N PRO A 889 -9.36 -15.53 41.62
CA PRO A 889 -9.14 -16.98 41.67
C PRO A 889 -10.09 -17.70 42.64
N ASP A 890 -10.25 -17.16 43.84
CA ASP A 890 -11.14 -17.74 44.86
C ASP A 890 -12.62 -17.73 44.45
N TYR A 891 -13.08 -16.67 43.78
CA TYR A 891 -14.46 -16.60 43.30
C TYR A 891 -14.73 -17.61 42.20
N ILE A 892 -13.84 -17.67 41.19
CA ILE A 892 -13.94 -18.59 40.06
C ILE A 892 -14.01 -20.04 40.58
N VAL A 893 -13.14 -20.41 41.53
CA VAL A 893 -13.16 -21.73 42.15
C VAL A 893 -14.48 -21.97 42.91
N ALA A 894 -14.95 -21.01 43.70
CA ALA A 894 -16.21 -21.13 44.45
C ALA A 894 -17.43 -21.31 43.52
N LYS A 895 -17.43 -20.65 42.36
CA LYS A 895 -18.49 -20.78 41.34
C LYS A 895 -18.40 -22.10 40.59
N LEU A 896 -17.22 -22.50 40.12
CA LEU A 896 -17.04 -23.77 39.41
C LEU A 896 -17.44 -24.97 40.28
N LYS A 897 -17.24 -24.91 41.60
CA LYS A 897 -17.68 -25.96 42.55
C LYS A 897 -19.20 -26.18 42.57
N GLN A 898 -20.00 -25.29 42.01
CA GLN A 898 -21.45 -25.46 41.82
C GLN A 898 -21.78 -26.35 40.61
N TYR A 899 -20.78 -26.64 39.76
CA TYR A 899 -20.89 -27.38 38.50
C TYR A 899 -19.92 -28.58 38.45
N PRO A 900 -20.17 -29.64 39.25
CA PRO A 900 -19.25 -30.78 39.39
C PRO A 900 -19.07 -31.59 38.10
N ASP A 901 -20.08 -31.65 37.24
CA ASP A 901 -19.99 -32.34 35.94
C ASP A 901 -19.02 -31.59 35.00
N PHE A 902 -19.08 -30.26 34.97
CA PHE A 902 -18.15 -29.43 34.19
C PHE A 902 -16.71 -29.57 34.68
N ILE A 903 -16.46 -29.59 35.99
CA ILE A 903 -15.11 -29.80 36.57
C ILE A 903 -14.51 -31.12 36.08
N LYS A 904 -15.33 -32.18 36.07
CA LYS A 904 -14.91 -33.51 35.65
C LYS A 904 -14.55 -33.56 34.16
N ASP A 905 -15.35 -32.92 33.31
CA ASP A 905 -15.16 -32.89 31.86
C ASP A 905 -14.02 -31.95 31.43
N SER A 906 -13.77 -30.89 32.20
CA SER A 906 -12.67 -29.95 31.98
C SER A 906 -11.33 -30.40 32.58
N GLY A 907 -11.33 -31.45 33.42
CA GLY A 907 -10.11 -31.99 34.04
C GLY A 907 -9.49 -31.08 35.10
N LEU A 908 -10.28 -30.18 35.69
CA LEU A 908 -9.85 -29.28 36.76
C LEU A 908 -9.70 -30.08 38.07
N ASN A 909 -8.50 -30.08 38.67
CA ASN A 909 -8.19 -30.82 39.90
C ASN A 909 -7.96 -29.87 41.08
N ASP A 910 -8.28 -30.27 42.32
CA ASP A 910 -8.12 -29.49 43.57
C ASP A 910 -6.65 -29.12 43.88
N VAL A 911 -6.09 -28.19 43.12
CA VAL A 911 -4.82 -27.49 43.32
C VAL A 911 -5.12 -26.02 43.73
N GLN A 912 -4.09 -25.24 44.06
CA GLN A 912 -4.18 -23.80 44.37
C GLN A 912 -5.10 -23.03 43.40
N PRO A 913 -5.85 -22.02 43.86
CA PRO A 913 -6.83 -21.28 43.05
C PRO A 913 -6.28 -20.76 41.71
N ASP A 914 -5.04 -20.25 41.67
CA ASP A 914 -4.42 -19.73 40.44
C ASP A 914 -4.23 -20.79 39.34
N ALA A 915 -4.06 -22.05 39.73
CA ALA A 915 -3.93 -23.17 38.80
C ALA A 915 -5.27 -23.51 38.13
N TRP A 916 -6.40 -23.32 38.83
CA TRP A 916 -7.74 -23.51 38.26
C TRP A 916 -8.02 -22.47 37.17
N VAL A 917 -7.71 -21.20 37.47
CA VAL A 917 -7.91 -20.08 36.54
C VAL A 917 -7.10 -20.29 35.26
N SER A 918 -5.83 -20.70 35.40
CA SER A 918 -4.95 -20.98 34.26
C SER A 918 -5.42 -22.18 33.44
N SER A 919 -5.90 -23.24 34.10
CA SER A 919 -6.39 -24.45 33.43
C SER A 919 -7.72 -24.24 32.72
N LEU A 920 -8.63 -23.43 33.30
CA LEU A 920 -9.89 -23.03 32.67
C LEU A 920 -9.62 -22.25 31.38
N ALA A 921 -8.72 -21.27 31.42
CA ALA A 921 -8.37 -20.46 30.26
C ALA A 921 -7.79 -21.32 29.12
N GLU A 922 -6.92 -22.30 29.44
CA GLU A 922 -6.38 -23.22 28.44
C GLU A 922 -7.43 -24.19 27.90
N TRP A 923 -8.37 -24.67 28.74
CA TRP A 923 -9.47 -25.52 28.27
C TRP A 923 -10.37 -24.80 27.26
N ILE A 924 -10.77 -23.54 27.55
CA ILE A 924 -11.57 -22.71 26.63
C ILE A 924 -10.83 -22.54 25.29
N ARG A 925 -9.51 -22.28 25.35
CA ARG A 925 -8.67 -22.18 24.16
C ARG A 925 -8.65 -23.47 23.34
N GLN A 926 -8.52 -24.64 23.97
CA GLN A 926 -8.50 -25.92 23.26
C GLN A 926 -9.83 -26.19 22.54
N LYS A 927 -10.96 -25.84 23.18
CA LYS A 927 -12.28 -25.88 22.54
C LYS A 927 -12.34 -24.97 21.31
N LEU A 928 -11.84 -23.73 21.41
CA LEU A 928 -11.76 -22.81 20.26
C LEU A 928 -10.94 -23.40 19.11
N LYS A 929 -9.75 -23.94 19.40
CA LYS A 929 -8.85 -24.55 18.39
C LYS A 929 -9.47 -25.76 17.68
N SER A 930 -10.39 -26.48 18.33
CA SER A 930 -11.03 -27.64 17.71
C SER A 930 -11.98 -27.28 16.58
N ASN A 931 -12.60 -26.08 16.63
CA ASN A 931 -13.66 -25.68 15.71
C ASN A 931 -13.28 -24.49 14.82
N LEU A 932 -12.23 -23.74 15.16
CA LEU A 932 -11.80 -22.52 14.47
C LEU A 932 -10.28 -22.52 14.22
N SER A 933 -9.90 -22.30 12.97
CA SER A 933 -8.51 -21.98 12.61
C SER A 933 -8.48 -20.73 11.75
N ILE A 934 -7.54 -19.83 12.00
CA ILE A 934 -7.38 -18.58 11.26
C ILE A 934 -5.93 -18.45 10.81
N ARG A 935 -5.73 -18.16 9.53
CA ARG A 935 -4.43 -17.80 8.96
C ARG A 935 -4.53 -16.44 8.28
N LYS A 936 -3.68 -15.50 8.69
CA LYS A 936 -3.57 -14.16 8.11
C LYS A 936 -2.50 -14.15 7.01
N SER A 937 -2.79 -13.57 5.85
CA SER A 937 -1.82 -13.29 4.78
C SER A 937 -1.85 -11.81 4.39
N LEU A 938 -0.69 -11.22 4.16
CA LEU A 938 -0.50 -9.80 3.88
C LEU A 938 -0.10 -9.62 2.41
N HIS A 939 -0.77 -8.69 1.72
CA HIS A 939 -0.48 -8.31 0.35
C HIS A 939 -0.29 -6.80 0.27
N ASN A 940 0.93 -6.35 -0.02
CA ASN A 940 1.28 -4.91 -0.07
C ASN A 940 0.35 -4.10 -0.98
N ASP A 941 -0.11 -4.72 -2.08
CA ASP A 941 -0.89 -4.11 -3.16
C ASP A 941 -2.41 -4.35 -3.05
N ILE A 942 -2.89 -4.98 -1.97
CA ILE A 942 -4.31 -5.32 -1.78
C ILE A 942 -4.79 -5.06 -0.36
N GLY A 943 -4.06 -5.49 0.67
CA GLY A 943 -4.48 -5.44 2.08
C GLY A 943 -4.27 -6.78 2.78
N THR A 944 -5.12 -7.08 3.76
CA THR A 944 -5.04 -8.28 4.59
C THR A 944 -6.10 -9.30 4.19
N ILE A 945 -5.72 -10.57 4.12
CA ILE A 945 -6.66 -11.67 3.88
C ILE A 945 -6.63 -12.62 5.08
N TYR A 946 -7.80 -12.89 5.65
CA TYR A 946 -8.02 -13.88 6.69
C TYR A 946 -8.60 -15.14 6.04
N HIS A 947 -7.81 -16.22 6.05
CA HIS A 947 -8.23 -17.56 5.67
C HIS A 947 -8.73 -18.25 6.93
N ILE A 948 -10.03 -18.50 6.99
CA ILE A 948 -10.72 -19.01 8.17
C ILE A 948 -11.27 -20.39 7.84
N LYS A 949 -11.01 -21.35 8.72
CA LYS A 949 -11.71 -22.64 8.72
C LYS A 949 -12.59 -22.69 9.97
N PHE A 950 -13.90 -22.82 9.78
CA PHE A 950 -14.87 -22.91 10.87
C PHE A 950 -15.84 -24.06 10.59
N ASN A 951 -16.00 -25.02 11.52
CA ASN A 951 -16.84 -26.21 11.35
C ASN A 951 -16.67 -26.90 9.98
N ASP A 952 -15.42 -27.12 9.58
CA ASP A 952 -15.03 -27.69 8.28
C ASP A 952 -15.41 -26.89 7.02
N GLN A 953 -15.92 -25.67 7.16
CA GLN A 953 -16.14 -24.74 6.05
C GLN A 953 -14.97 -23.77 5.89
N TYR A 954 -14.57 -23.53 4.64
CA TYR A 954 -13.52 -22.58 4.29
C TYR A 954 -14.13 -21.22 3.95
N LYS A 955 -13.64 -20.20 4.66
CA LYS A 955 -14.08 -18.81 4.54
C LYS A 955 -12.90 -17.91 4.27
N LYS A 956 -13.12 -16.88 3.47
CA LYS A 956 -12.11 -15.88 3.12
C LYS A 956 -12.66 -14.50 3.38
N LEU A 957 -12.09 -13.82 4.36
CA LEU A 957 -12.40 -12.41 4.63
C LEU A 957 -11.24 -11.55 4.14
N VAL A 958 -11.53 -10.66 3.20
CA VAL A 958 -10.56 -9.75 2.61
C VAL A 958 -10.79 -8.37 3.19
N LEU A 959 -9.80 -7.81 3.88
CA LEU A 959 -9.79 -6.42 4.31
C LEU A 959 -8.87 -5.63 3.38
N LEU A 960 -9.48 -4.91 2.44
CA LEU A 960 -8.77 -4.11 1.46
C LEU A 960 -8.12 -2.89 2.11
N ALA A 961 -6.92 -2.56 1.64
CA ALA A 961 -6.12 -1.44 2.09
C ALA A 961 -5.86 -1.40 3.61
N ASN A 962 -5.99 -2.51 4.36
CA ASN A 962 -5.82 -2.61 5.83
C ASN A 962 -4.84 -1.59 6.47
N GLY A 963 -5.38 -0.53 7.08
CA GLY A 963 -4.66 0.57 7.72
C GLY A 963 -4.44 1.81 6.82
N PHE A 964 -4.92 1.79 5.59
CA PHE A 964 -4.78 2.81 4.56
C PHE A 964 -6.15 3.09 3.90
N VAL A 965 -6.31 4.24 3.25
CA VAL A 965 -7.57 4.52 2.55
C VAL A 965 -7.49 4.08 1.12
N ILE A 966 -8.54 3.39 0.71
CA ILE A 966 -8.57 2.72 -0.58
C ILE A 966 -8.53 3.71 -1.75
N ASN A 967 -9.14 4.88 -1.63
CA ASN A 967 -9.17 5.88 -2.71
C ASN A 967 -7.80 6.52 -3.04
N PHE A 968 -6.76 6.25 -2.24
CA PHE A 968 -5.37 6.68 -2.52
C PHE A 968 -4.39 5.51 -2.68
N PHE A 969 -4.90 4.27 -2.74
CA PHE A 969 -4.09 3.04 -2.71
C PHE A 969 -3.45 2.66 -4.06
N ALA A 970 -3.81 3.32 -5.16
CA ALA A 970 -3.32 2.95 -6.48
C ALA A 970 -1.92 3.51 -6.76
N LYS A 971 -0.90 2.63 -6.74
CA LYS A 971 0.51 2.91 -7.08
C LYS A 971 0.71 3.63 -8.42
N HIS A 972 -0.25 3.51 -9.36
CA HIS A 972 -0.09 3.99 -10.73
C HIS A 972 -1.27 4.73 -11.37
N GLU A 973 -2.46 4.85 -10.78
CA GLU A 973 -3.52 5.64 -11.46
C GLU A 973 -4.73 5.95 -10.57
N LYS A 974 -5.12 7.23 -10.57
CA LYS A 974 -6.42 7.79 -10.15
C LYS A 974 -6.76 7.73 -8.66
N GLY A 975 -6.03 8.54 -7.89
CA GLY A 975 -6.62 9.17 -6.71
C GLY A 975 -7.81 10.06 -7.09
N VAL A 976 -8.37 10.79 -6.12
CA VAL A 976 -9.45 11.74 -6.41
C VAL A 976 -9.03 12.69 -7.53
N LYS A 977 -9.85 12.81 -8.59
CA LYS A 977 -9.50 13.64 -9.74
C LYS A 977 -9.29 15.09 -9.30
N THR A 978 -8.28 15.72 -9.87
CA THR A 978 -7.91 17.09 -9.54
C THR A 978 -9.06 18.10 -9.74
N GLU A 979 -9.97 17.86 -10.69
CA GLU A 979 -11.17 18.70 -10.86
C GLU A 979 -12.12 18.73 -9.64
N TYR A 980 -12.06 17.73 -8.77
CA TYR A 980 -12.82 17.68 -7.51
C TYR A 980 -12.00 18.17 -6.31
N ILE A 981 -10.67 18.03 -6.34
CA ILE A 981 -9.78 18.45 -5.24
C ILE A 981 -9.38 19.92 -5.34
N ASP A 982 -9.16 20.45 -6.55
CA ASP A 982 -8.74 21.84 -6.81
C ASP A 982 -9.63 22.89 -6.11
N PRO A 983 -10.98 22.84 -6.23
CA PRO A 983 -11.85 23.73 -5.46
C PRO A 983 -11.61 23.67 -3.95
N ILE A 984 -11.38 22.48 -3.40
CA ILE A 984 -11.28 22.23 -1.96
C ILE A 984 -9.97 22.81 -1.41
N VAL A 985 -8.84 22.49 -2.04
CA VAL A 985 -7.53 23.00 -1.60
C VAL A 985 -7.39 24.50 -1.87
N THR A 986 -8.04 25.01 -2.92
CA THR A 986 -8.12 26.46 -3.18
C THR A 986 -8.87 27.19 -2.06
N MET A 987 -9.97 26.63 -1.55
CA MET A 987 -10.68 27.23 -0.41
C MET A 987 -9.82 27.26 0.86
N GLN A 988 -8.99 26.24 1.09
CA GLN A 988 -8.11 26.20 2.25
C GLN A 988 -6.97 27.22 2.12
N LEU A 989 -6.40 27.36 0.93
CA LEU A 989 -5.44 28.42 0.60
C LEU A 989 -6.02 29.79 0.93
N LEU A 990 -7.26 30.08 0.51
CA LEU A 990 -7.95 31.32 0.84
C LEU A 990 -8.17 31.49 2.34
N GLY A 991 -8.42 30.40 3.08
CA GLY A 991 -8.52 30.42 4.53
C GLY A 991 -7.22 30.84 5.22
N LEU A 992 -6.08 30.31 4.78
CA LEU A 992 -4.77 30.68 5.32
C LEU A 992 -4.45 32.14 5.02
N VAL A 993 -4.67 32.57 3.77
CA VAL A 993 -4.54 33.98 3.37
C VAL A 993 -5.42 34.86 4.23
N LYS A 994 -6.67 34.45 4.49
CA LYS A 994 -7.59 35.21 5.33
C LYS A 994 -7.08 35.35 6.76
N LEU A 995 -6.62 34.29 7.39
CA LEU A 995 -6.05 34.35 8.75
C LEU A 995 -4.80 35.24 8.79
N ALA A 996 -3.96 35.22 7.75
CA ALA A 996 -2.73 36.00 7.68
C ALA A 996 -2.94 37.51 7.39
N THR A 997 -4.06 37.90 6.79
CA THR A 997 -4.23 39.25 6.21
C THR A 997 -5.36 40.06 6.84
N THR A 998 -6.12 39.49 7.77
CA THR A 998 -7.25 40.22 8.36
C THR A 998 -6.77 41.26 9.37
N GLU A 999 -7.13 42.52 9.16
CA GLU A 999 -6.77 43.63 10.06
C GLU A 999 -7.40 43.54 11.47
N GLN A 1000 -8.56 42.88 11.59
CA GLN A 1000 -9.19 42.53 12.86
C GLN A 1000 -8.98 41.04 13.13
N ALA A 1001 -8.42 40.69 14.30
CA ALA A 1001 -8.27 39.30 14.70
C ALA A 1001 -9.64 38.58 14.64
N ILE A 1002 -9.68 37.41 14.01
CA ILE A 1002 -10.88 36.56 14.04
C ILE A 1002 -11.02 36.05 15.47
N GLU A 1003 -12.16 36.32 16.09
CA GLU A 1003 -12.45 35.84 17.43
C GLU A 1003 -12.30 34.30 17.49
N PRO A 1004 -11.79 33.75 18.60
CA PRO A 1004 -11.72 32.30 18.76
C PRO A 1004 -13.09 31.63 18.58
N GLY A 1005 -13.16 30.70 17.63
CA GLY A 1005 -14.37 29.97 17.27
C GLY A 1005 -14.13 29.03 16.09
N VAL A 1006 -15.07 28.10 15.87
CA VAL A 1006 -15.05 27.24 14.69
C VAL A 1006 -16.06 27.78 13.68
N TYR A 1007 -15.60 28.15 12.49
CA TYR A 1007 -16.40 28.84 11.48
C TYR A 1007 -16.40 28.10 10.15
N ARG A 1008 -17.44 28.34 9.33
CA ARG A 1008 -17.41 27.96 7.91
C ARG A 1008 -16.49 28.91 7.16
N MET A 1009 -15.72 28.41 6.21
CA MET A 1009 -14.78 29.24 5.45
C MET A 1009 -15.52 30.39 4.74
N ALA A 1010 -16.62 30.07 4.06
CA ALA A 1010 -17.35 31.05 3.26
C ALA A 1010 -17.97 32.21 4.08
N THR A 1011 -18.13 32.06 5.39
CA THR A 1011 -18.69 33.11 6.26
C THR A 1011 -17.71 34.24 6.54
N HIS A 1012 -16.40 33.99 6.46
CA HIS A 1012 -15.36 34.97 6.77
C HIS A 1012 -14.63 35.52 5.54
N LEU A 1013 -14.78 34.87 4.38
CA LEU A 1013 -14.25 35.39 3.12
C LEU A 1013 -15.06 36.60 2.64
N LYS A 1014 -14.41 37.56 1.96
CA LYS A 1014 -15.12 38.73 1.43
C LYS A 1014 -16.05 38.27 0.30
N PRO A 1015 -17.18 38.97 0.05
CA PRO A 1015 -18.04 38.65 -1.09
C PRO A 1015 -17.29 38.62 -2.44
N GLU A 1016 -16.26 39.45 -2.58
CA GLU A 1016 -15.38 39.50 -3.76
C GLU A 1016 -14.56 38.22 -3.93
N ASP A 1017 -13.97 37.70 -2.84
CA ASP A 1017 -13.19 36.45 -2.85
C ASP A 1017 -14.06 35.25 -3.23
N ILE A 1018 -15.26 35.17 -2.64
CA ILE A 1018 -16.24 34.11 -2.94
C ILE A 1018 -16.75 34.21 -4.38
N ASN A 1019 -17.00 35.43 -4.87
CA ASN A 1019 -17.42 35.63 -6.26
C ASN A 1019 -16.30 35.26 -7.24
N LEU A 1020 -15.04 35.62 -6.93
CA LEU A 1020 -13.88 35.24 -7.73
C LEU A 1020 -13.71 33.72 -7.76
N PHE A 1021 -13.83 33.06 -6.61
CA PHE A 1021 -13.76 31.60 -6.49
C PHE A 1021 -14.84 30.89 -7.34
N TRP A 1022 -16.11 31.25 -7.16
CA TRP A 1022 -17.19 30.62 -7.92
C TRP A 1022 -17.13 30.92 -9.42
N LYS A 1023 -16.71 32.13 -9.80
CA LYS A 1023 -16.46 32.47 -11.20
C LYS A 1023 -15.33 31.62 -11.79
N ALA A 1024 -14.25 31.42 -11.04
CA ALA A 1024 -13.14 30.58 -11.45
C ALA A 1024 -13.59 29.13 -11.66
N ILE A 1025 -14.38 28.57 -10.74
CA ILE A 1025 -14.97 27.23 -10.91
C ILE A 1025 -15.80 27.16 -12.18
N ASP A 1026 -16.76 28.07 -12.38
CA ASP A 1026 -17.63 28.03 -13.55
C ASP A 1026 -16.85 28.20 -14.86
N ASP A 1027 -15.97 29.20 -14.94
CA ASP A 1027 -15.18 29.48 -16.15
C ASP A 1027 -14.20 28.34 -16.48
N LYS A 1028 -13.64 27.64 -15.48
CA LYS A 1028 -12.71 26.52 -15.69
C LYS A 1028 -13.40 25.17 -15.85
N SER A 1029 -14.64 25.06 -15.40
CA SER A 1029 -15.49 23.88 -15.64
C SER A 1029 -16.15 23.91 -17.01
N ARG A 1030 -16.10 25.04 -17.73
CA ARG A 1030 -16.58 25.14 -19.12
C ARG A 1030 -15.72 24.26 -20.03
N PRO A 1031 -16.35 23.53 -20.97
CA PRO A 1031 -15.61 22.81 -21.99
C PRO A 1031 -14.75 23.80 -22.82
N ILE A 1032 -13.56 23.36 -23.22
CA ILE A 1032 -12.69 24.11 -24.13
C ILE A 1032 -13.45 24.26 -25.45
N GLN A 1033 -13.73 25.49 -25.89
CA GLN A 1033 -14.29 25.74 -27.21
C GLN A 1033 -13.20 25.38 -28.24
N PHE A 1034 -13.44 24.33 -29.04
CA PHE A 1034 -12.61 23.95 -30.18
C PHE A 1034 -12.89 24.82 -31.40
#